data_AF-Q9BTW9-F1
#
_entry.id   AF-Q9BTW9-F1
#
_cell.length_a   1.000
_cell.length_b   1.000
_cell.length_c   1.000
_cell.angle_alpha   90.00
_cell.angle_beta   90.00
_cell.angle_gamma   90.00
#
_symmetry.space_group_name_H-M   'P 1'
#
loop_
_entity.id
_entity.type
_entity.pdbx_description
1 polymer ?
#
loop_
_entity_poly.entity_id
_entity_poly.type
_entity_poly.pdbx_seq_one_letter_code
_entity_poly.pdbx_strand_id
1 'polypeptide(L)'
;MALSDEPAAGGPEEEAEDETLAFGAALEAFGESAETRALLGRLREVHGGGAEREVALERFRVIMDKYQEQPHLLDPHLEWMMNLLLDIVQDQTSPASLVHLAFKFLYIITKVRGYKTFLRLFPHEVADVEPVLDLVTIQNPKDHEAWETRYMLLLWLSVTCLIPFDFSRLDGNLLTQPGQARMSIMDRILQIAESYLIVSDKARDAAAVLVSRFITRPDVKQSKMAEFLDWSLCNLARSSFQTMQGVITMDGTLQALAQIFKHGKREDCLPYAATVLRCLDGCRLPESNQTLLRKLGVKLVQRLGLTFLKPKVAAWRYQRGCRSLAANLQLLTQGQSEQKPLILTEDDDEDDDVPEGVERVIEQLLVGLKDKDTVVRWSAAKGIGRMAGRLPRALADDVVGSVLDCFSFQETDKAWHGGCLALAELGRRGLLLPSRLVDVVAVILKALTYDEKRGACSVGTNVRDAACYVCWAFARAYEPQELKPFVTAISSALVIAAVFDRDINCRRAASAAFQENVGRQGTFPHGIDILTTADYFAVGNRSNCFLVISVFIAGFPEYTQPMIDHLVTMKISHWDGVIRELAARALHNLAQQAPEFSATQVFPRLLSMTLSPDLHMRHGSILACAEVAYALYKLAAQENRPVTDHLDEQAVQGLKQIHQQLYDRQLYRGLGGQLMRQAVCVLIEKLSLSKMPFRGDTVIDGWQWLINDTLRHLHLISSHSRQQMKDAAVSALAALCSEYYMKEPGEADPAIQEELITQYLAELRNPEEMTRCGFSLALGALPGFLLKGRLQQVLTGLRAVTHTSPEDVSFAESRRDGLKAIARICQTVGVKAGAPDEAVCGENVSQIYCALLGCMDDYTTDSRGDVGTWVRKAAMTSLMDLTLLLARSQPELIEAHTCERIMCCVAQQASEKIDRFRAHAASVFLTLLHFDSPPIPHVPHRGELEKLFPRSDVASVNWSAPSQAFPRITQLLGLPTYRYHVLLGLVVSLGGLTESTIRHSTQSLFEYMKGIQSDPQALGSFSGTLLQIFEDNLLNERVSVPLLKTLDHVLTHGCFDIFTTEEDHPFAVKLLALCKKEIKNSKDIQKLLSGIAVFCEMVQFPGDVRRQALLQLCLLLCHRFPLIRKTTASQVYETLLTYSDVVGADVLDEVVTVLSDTAWDAELAVVREQRNRLCDLLGVPRPQLVPQPGAC
;
A
#
# COMPACT_ATOMS: atom_id res chain seq x y z
N MET A 1 -16.85 -22.90 21.27
CA MET A 1 -15.68 -22.87 20.35
C MET A 1 -15.09 -21.49 20.47
N ALA A 2 -14.05 -21.34 21.30
CA ALA A 2 -13.47 -20.04 21.59
C ALA A 2 -12.66 -19.57 20.36
N LEU A 3 -13.06 -18.44 19.81
CA LEU A 3 -12.34 -17.71 18.78
C LEU A 3 -11.07 -17.15 19.44
N SER A 4 -9.91 -17.72 19.15
CA SER A 4 -8.62 -17.21 19.60
C SER A 4 -8.25 -16.00 18.74
N ASP A 5 -8.25 -14.82 19.37
CA ASP A 5 -7.63 -13.60 18.88
C ASP A 5 -6.10 -13.76 18.86
N GLU A 6 -5.55 -14.30 17.78
CA GLU A 6 -4.13 -14.11 17.43
C GLU A 6 -4.04 -13.33 16.12
N PRO A 7 -3.53 -12.08 16.13
CA PRO A 7 -3.30 -11.34 14.90
C PRO A 7 -2.18 -12.00 14.10
N ALA A 8 -2.47 -12.30 12.83
CA ALA A 8 -1.50 -12.83 11.88
C ALA A 8 -0.21 -11.99 11.91
N ALA A 9 0.92 -12.66 12.15
CA ALA A 9 2.24 -12.06 12.22
C ALA A 9 2.53 -11.30 10.92
N GLY A 10 2.69 -9.98 11.04
CA GLY A 10 3.00 -9.08 9.93
C GLY A 10 4.30 -9.46 9.23
N GLY A 11 4.19 -9.87 7.97
CA GLY A 11 5.24 -9.59 6.98
C GLY A 11 5.26 -8.08 6.68
N PRO A 12 6.35 -7.51 6.16
CA PRO A 12 6.43 -6.09 5.86
C PRO A 12 5.48 -5.73 4.71
N GLU A 13 4.27 -5.29 5.06
CA GLU A 13 3.22 -4.74 4.20
C GLU A 13 3.58 -3.32 3.72
N GLU A 14 4.53 -3.19 2.79
CA GLU A 14 4.72 -1.89 2.09
C GLU A 14 4.64 -1.97 0.55
N GLU A 15 4.36 -3.10 -0.11
CA GLU A 15 4.31 -3.13 -1.60
C GLU A 15 3.18 -3.96 -2.25
N ALA A 16 2.16 -4.46 -1.53
CA ALA A 16 1.03 -5.16 -2.16
C ALA A 16 -0.17 -4.26 -2.55
N GLU A 17 -0.12 -2.95 -2.25
CA GLU A 17 -1.16 -1.98 -2.66
C GLU A 17 -0.82 -1.24 -3.97
N ASP A 18 0.36 -1.46 -4.57
CA ASP A 18 0.78 -0.69 -5.76
C ASP A 18 0.13 -1.14 -7.09
N GLU A 19 -0.34 -2.39 -7.20
CA GLU A 19 -0.99 -2.85 -8.45
C GLU A 19 -2.39 -2.25 -8.65
N THR A 20 -3.10 -1.85 -7.60
CA THR A 20 -4.39 -1.15 -7.70
C THR A 20 -4.23 0.36 -7.88
N LEU A 21 -3.10 0.94 -7.50
CA LEU A 21 -2.83 2.38 -7.61
C LEU A 21 -2.24 2.82 -8.97
N ALA A 22 -1.61 1.91 -9.72
CA ALA A 22 -1.00 2.24 -11.02
C ALA A 22 -2.02 2.53 -12.14
N PHE A 23 -3.28 2.10 -12.03
CA PHE A 23 -4.33 2.39 -13.02
C PHE A 23 -5.06 3.72 -12.79
N GLY A 24 -4.45 4.67 -12.07
CA GLY A 24 -4.91 6.07 -11.98
C GLY A 24 -4.82 6.87 -13.29
N ALA A 25 -4.60 6.22 -14.44
CA ALA A 25 -4.74 6.85 -15.74
C ALA A 25 -6.23 7.11 -16.00
N ALA A 26 -6.60 8.39 -16.14
CA ALA A 26 -7.94 8.77 -16.56
C ALA A 26 -8.30 8.04 -17.87
N LEU A 27 -9.32 7.19 -17.84
CA LEU A 27 -9.87 6.56 -19.04
C LEU A 27 -10.44 7.67 -19.93
N GLU A 28 -10.13 7.64 -21.22
CA GLU A 28 -10.62 8.66 -22.17
C GLU A 28 -12.03 8.33 -22.71
N ALA A 29 -12.37 7.04 -22.77
CA ALA A 29 -13.63 6.54 -23.33
C ALA A 29 -14.00 5.15 -22.77
N PHE A 30 -15.20 4.66 -23.10
CA PHE A 30 -15.65 3.31 -22.78
C PHE A 30 -15.03 2.27 -23.75
N GLY A 31 -13.84 1.76 -23.41
CA GLY A 31 -13.05 0.88 -24.29
C GLY A 31 -13.69 -0.49 -24.57
N GLU A 32 -14.43 -1.05 -23.61
CA GLU A 32 -15.08 -2.36 -23.73
C GLU A 32 -16.49 -2.30 -24.36
N SER A 33 -16.79 -1.27 -25.15
CA SER A 33 -18.13 -1.08 -25.74
C SER A 33 -18.58 -2.24 -26.64
N ALA A 34 -17.66 -2.75 -27.47
CA ALA A 34 -17.95 -3.86 -28.38
C ALA A 34 -18.15 -5.18 -27.64
N GLU A 35 -17.28 -5.46 -26.67
CA GLU A 35 -17.40 -6.64 -25.80
C GLU A 35 -18.71 -6.61 -25.01
N THR A 36 -19.07 -5.45 -24.47
CA THR A 36 -20.31 -5.26 -23.73
C THR A 36 -21.53 -5.51 -24.61
N ARG A 37 -21.55 -4.99 -25.83
CA ARG A 37 -22.64 -5.23 -26.77
C ARG A 37 -22.79 -6.72 -27.13
N ALA A 38 -21.67 -7.41 -27.33
CA ALA A 38 -21.67 -8.86 -27.59
C ALA A 38 -22.17 -9.66 -26.36
N LEU A 39 -21.78 -9.24 -25.16
CA LEU A 39 -22.20 -9.88 -23.91
C LEU A 39 -23.71 -9.71 -23.68
N LEU A 40 -24.25 -8.51 -23.85
CA LEU A 40 -25.70 -8.24 -23.76
C LEU A 40 -26.49 -9.00 -24.83
N GLY A 41 -25.97 -9.12 -26.05
CA GLY A 41 -26.61 -9.87 -27.14
C GLY A 41 -26.74 -11.38 -26.87
N ARG A 42 -25.79 -11.98 -26.14
CA ARG A 42 -25.78 -13.41 -25.79
C ARG A 42 -26.69 -13.78 -24.62
N LEU A 43 -27.35 -12.83 -23.96
CA LEU A 43 -28.18 -13.11 -22.78
C LEU A 43 -29.31 -14.11 -23.04
N ARG A 44 -29.90 -14.10 -24.25
CA ARG A 44 -30.92 -15.08 -24.67
C ARG A 44 -30.38 -16.51 -24.78
N GLU A 45 -29.08 -16.69 -24.99
CA GLU A 45 -28.44 -18.00 -25.12
C GLU A 45 -27.98 -18.54 -23.76
N VAL A 46 -27.37 -17.68 -22.94
CA VAL A 46 -26.71 -18.11 -21.68
C VAL A 46 -27.66 -18.22 -20.48
N HIS A 47 -28.91 -17.76 -20.57
CA HIS A 47 -29.78 -17.68 -19.39
C HIS A 47 -30.14 -19.05 -18.77
N GLY A 48 -30.07 -20.14 -19.55
CA GLY A 48 -30.38 -21.50 -19.11
C GLY A 48 -29.24 -22.20 -18.37
N GLY A 49 -27.98 -21.87 -18.67
CA GLY A 49 -26.80 -22.50 -18.08
C GLY A 49 -26.32 -21.77 -16.84
N GLY A 50 -26.33 -22.43 -15.67
CA GLY A 50 -25.91 -21.82 -14.40
C GLY A 50 -24.50 -21.21 -14.46
N ALA A 51 -23.53 -21.95 -15.00
CA ALA A 51 -22.13 -21.51 -15.12
C ALA A 51 -21.94 -20.40 -16.17
N GLU A 52 -22.54 -20.54 -17.36
CA GLU A 52 -22.42 -19.53 -18.43
C GLU A 52 -23.03 -18.19 -18.02
N ARG A 53 -24.19 -18.23 -17.34
CA ARG A 53 -24.84 -17.06 -16.76
C ARG A 53 -23.95 -16.36 -15.72
N GLU A 54 -23.30 -17.13 -14.84
CA GLU A 54 -22.41 -16.60 -13.82
C GLU A 54 -21.16 -15.95 -14.44
N VAL A 55 -20.55 -16.61 -15.44
CA VAL A 55 -19.41 -16.07 -16.20
C VAL A 55 -19.78 -14.76 -16.90
N ALA A 56 -20.92 -14.70 -17.57
CA ALA A 56 -21.37 -13.49 -18.26
C ALA A 56 -21.64 -12.34 -17.26
N LEU A 57 -22.27 -12.64 -16.13
CA LEU A 57 -22.56 -11.65 -15.08
C LEU A 57 -21.28 -11.10 -14.45
N GLU A 58 -20.34 -11.98 -14.11
CA GLU A 58 -19.08 -11.59 -13.49
C GLU A 58 -18.22 -10.78 -14.44
N ARG A 59 -18.12 -11.20 -15.72
CA ARG A 59 -17.41 -10.43 -16.73
C ARG A 59 -18.00 -9.03 -16.93
N PHE A 60 -19.33 -8.91 -16.94
CA PHE A 60 -20.00 -7.62 -17.06
C PHE A 60 -19.75 -6.72 -15.84
N ARG A 61 -19.74 -7.27 -14.62
CA ARG A 61 -19.38 -6.53 -13.40
C ARG A 61 -17.95 -6.00 -13.46
N VAL A 62 -17.00 -6.85 -13.83
CA VAL A 62 -15.58 -6.46 -13.98
C VAL A 62 -15.44 -5.33 -14.99
N ILE A 63 -16.15 -5.36 -16.11
CA ILE A 63 -16.13 -4.26 -17.09
C ILE A 63 -16.71 -2.98 -16.47
N MET A 64 -17.89 -3.06 -15.84
CA MET A 64 -18.60 -1.89 -15.32
C MET A 64 -17.87 -1.23 -14.13
N ASP A 65 -17.32 -2.02 -13.20
CA ASP A 65 -16.65 -1.50 -11.99
C ASP A 65 -15.36 -0.71 -12.34
N LYS A 66 -14.73 -0.92 -13.52
CA LYS A 66 -13.62 -0.07 -14.02
C LYS A 66 -14.01 1.41 -14.18
N TYR A 67 -15.29 1.67 -14.41
CA TYR A 67 -15.81 3.02 -14.68
C TYR A 67 -16.43 3.68 -13.43
N GLN A 68 -16.30 3.08 -12.25
CA GLN A 68 -16.89 3.59 -11.01
C GLN A 68 -16.35 4.98 -10.61
N GLU A 69 -15.08 5.27 -10.89
CA GLU A 69 -14.46 6.58 -10.63
C GLU A 69 -14.75 7.62 -11.73
N GLN A 70 -15.03 7.16 -12.96
CA GLN A 70 -15.34 8.02 -14.12
C GLN A 70 -16.67 7.60 -14.81
N PRO A 71 -17.81 7.58 -14.09
CA PRO A 71 -19.04 6.97 -14.59
C PRO A 71 -19.68 7.75 -15.76
N HIS A 72 -19.26 9.00 -15.98
CA HIS A 72 -19.73 9.85 -17.07
C HIS A 72 -19.28 9.36 -18.45
N LEU A 73 -18.23 8.53 -18.53
CA LEU A 73 -17.77 7.91 -19.78
C LEU A 73 -18.80 6.92 -20.35
N LEU A 74 -19.73 6.43 -19.51
CA LEU A 74 -20.80 5.54 -19.94
C LEU A 74 -21.98 6.29 -20.57
N ASP A 75 -22.13 7.60 -20.35
CA ASP A 75 -23.30 8.40 -20.76
C ASP A 75 -23.72 8.18 -22.23
N PRO A 76 -22.80 8.20 -23.22
CA PRO A 76 -23.16 7.99 -24.62
C PRO A 76 -23.63 6.57 -24.94
N HIS A 77 -23.41 5.61 -24.03
CA HIS A 77 -23.67 4.19 -24.25
C HIS A 77 -24.88 3.64 -23.48
N LEU A 78 -25.44 4.41 -22.54
CA LEU A 78 -26.54 3.94 -21.69
C LEU A 78 -27.81 3.60 -22.47
N GLU A 79 -28.13 4.38 -23.51
CA GLU A 79 -29.38 4.24 -24.26
C GLU A 79 -29.46 2.89 -24.98
N TRP A 80 -28.45 2.53 -25.77
CA TRP A 80 -28.47 1.25 -26.50
C TRP A 80 -28.36 0.05 -25.55
N MET A 81 -27.61 0.17 -24.43
CA MET A 81 -27.55 -0.90 -23.43
C MET A 81 -28.92 -1.15 -22.80
N MET A 82 -29.62 -0.06 -22.45
CA MET A 82 -30.95 -0.15 -21.86
C MET A 82 -31.95 -0.73 -22.86
N ASN A 83 -31.95 -0.27 -24.12
CA ASN A 83 -32.87 -0.78 -25.13
C ASN A 83 -32.69 -2.29 -25.36
N LEU A 84 -31.45 -2.79 -25.50
CA LEU A 84 -31.20 -4.23 -25.64
C LEU A 84 -31.74 -5.06 -24.47
N LEU A 85 -31.70 -4.52 -23.26
CA LEU A 85 -32.19 -5.18 -22.06
C LEU A 85 -33.72 -5.06 -21.91
N LEU A 86 -34.31 -3.92 -22.29
CA LEU A 86 -35.75 -3.72 -22.26
C LEU A 86 -36.46 -4.50 -23.37
N ASP A 87 -35.84 -4.70 -24.53
CA ASP A 87 -36.36 -5.57 -25.60
C ASP A 87 -36.58 -7.00 -25.11
N ILE A 88 -35.74 -7.48 -24.19
CA ILE A 88 -35.91 -8.78 -23.52
C ILE A 88 -37.10 -8.76 -22.56
N VAL A 89 -37.27 -7.66 -21.80
CA VAL A 89 -38.32 -7.51 -20.79
C VAL A 89 -39.71 -7.35 -21.41
N GLN A 90 -39.80 -6.63 -22.54
CA GLN A 90 -41.06 -6.36 -23.25
C GLN A 90 -41.51 -7.53 -24.14
N ASP A 91 -40.62 -8.47 -24.45
CA ASP A 91 -40.94 -9.70 -25.17
C ASP A 91 -41.75 -10.67 -24.30
N GLN A 92 -43.05 -10.82 -24.60
CA GLN A 92 -43.96 -11.71 -23.88
C GLN A 92 -43.57 -13.19 -23.94
N THR A 93 -42.67 -13.59 -24.85
CA THR A 93 -42.15 -14.96 -24.95
C THR A 93 -40.95 -15.22 -24.04
N SER A 94 -40.37 -14.18 -23.44
CA SER A 94 -39.20 -14.30 -22.56
C SER A 94 -39.55 -15.03 -21.25
N PRO A 95 -38.77 -16.06 -20.86
CA PRO A 95 -38.98 -16.74 -19.58
C PRO A 95 -38.61 -15.80 -18.41
N ALA A 96 -39.27 -15.97 -17.26
CA ALA A 96 -39.05 -15.13 -16.08
C ALA A 96 -37.57 -15.04 -15.65
N SER A 97 -36.82 -16.14 -15.76
CA SER A 97 -35.38 -16.18 -15.45
C SER A 97 -34.55 -15.25 -16.33
N LEU A 98 -34.89 -15.11 -17.60
CA LEU A 98 -34.23 -14.20 -18.54
C LEU A 98 -34.61 -12.74 -18.25
N VAL A 99 -35.88 -12.47 -17.91
CA VAL A 99 -36.34 -11.14 -17.47
C VAL A 99 -35.60 -10.69 -16.22
N HIS A 100 -35.48 -11.57 -15.21
CA HIS A 100 -34.70 -11.29 -14.00
C HIS A 100 -33.22 -11.06 -14.29
N LEU A 101 -32.64 -11.81 -15.24
CA LEU A 101 -31.27 -11.60 -15.68
C LEU A 101 -31.10 -10.21 -16.34
N ALA A 102 -32.00 -9.82 -17.23
CA ALA A 102 -31.96 -8.50 -17.86
C ALA A 102 -32.01 -7.37 -16.82
N PHE A 103 -32.86 -7.49 -15.80
CA PHE A 103 -32.91 -6.52 -14.70
C PHE A 103 -31.66 -6.52 -13.82
N LYS A 104 -30.99 -7.66 -13.61
CA LYS A 104 -29.70 -7.71 -12.90
C LYS A 104 -28.63 -6.90 -13.66
N PHE A 105 -28.60 -7.01 -14.99
CA PHE A 105 -27.69 -6.22 -15.82
C PHE A 105 -28.03 -4.73 -15.79
N LEU A 106 -29.33 -4.37 -15.89
CA LEU A 106 -29.77 -2.98 -15.71
C LEU A 106 -29.34 -2.42 -14.35
N TYR A 107 -29.50 -3.20 -13.27
CA TYR A 107 -29.08 -2.78 -11.94
C TYR A 107 -27.58 -2.48 -11.86
N ILE A 108 -26.72 -3.34 -12.42
CA ILE A 108 -25.26 -3.13 -12.44
C ILE A 108 -24.90 -1.81 -13.14
N ILE A 109 -25.54 -1.49 -14.27
CA ILE A 109 -25.34 -0.20 -14.96
C ILE A 109 -25.76 0.96 -14.04
N THR A 110 -26.91 0.84 -13.36
CA THR A 110 -27.38 1.90 -12.44
C THR A 110 -26.51 2.07 -11.19
N LYS A 111 -25.87 1.00 -10.70
CA LYS A 111 -24.94 1.03 -9.56
C LYS A 111 -23.74 1.93 -9.87
N VAL A 112 -23.17 1.79 -11.07
CA VAL A 112 -21.99 2.57 -11.50
C VAL A 112 -22.39 4.00 -11.86
N ARG A 113 -23.41 4.18 -12.70
CA ARG A 113 -23.76 5.51 -13.23
C ARG A 113 -24.60 6.38 -12.28
N GLY A 114 -25.38 5.73 -11.43
CA GLY A 114 -26.42 6.33 -10.60
C GLY A 114 -27.79 6.38 -11.28
N TYR A 115 -28.82 5.95 -10.55
CA TYR A 115 -30.19 5.82 -11.07
C TYR A 115 -30.78 7.11 -11.67
N LYS A 116 -30.37 8.30 -11.21
CA LYS A 116 -30.99 9.58 -11.64
C LYS A 116 -30.78 9.90 -13.11
N THR A 117 -29.58 9.62 -13.64
CA THR A 117 -29.30 9.78 -15.07
C THR A 117 -30.06 8.72 -15.86
N PHE A 118 -30.06 7.49 -15.33
CA PHE A 118 -30.74 6.34 -15.93
C PHE A 118 -32.27 6.51 -16.02
N LEU A 119 -32.90 7.14 -15.02
CA LEU A 119 -34.36 7.37 -14.98
C LEU A 119 -34.90 8.16 -16.18
N ARG A 120 -34.07 8.95 -16.86
CA ARG A 120 -34.49 9.75 -18.02
C ARG A 120 -34.64 8.93 -19.30
N LEU A 121 -34.08 7.72 -19.31
CA LEU A 121 -34.04 6.86 -20.48
C LEU A 121 -35.24 5.90 -20.53
N PHE A 122 -35.87 5.61 -19.39
CA PHE A 122 -37.01 4.68 -19.33
C PHE A 122 -38.19 5.12 -20.22
N PRO A 123 -38.85 4.17 -20.91
CA PRO A 123 -40.15 4.40 -21.54
C PRO A 123 -41.17 4.89 -20.51
N HIS A 124 -41.98 5.88 -20.89
CA HIS A 124 -42.89 6.57 -19.97
C HIS A 124 -44.18 7.04 -20.66
N GLU A 125 -44.61 6.32 -21.69
CA GLU A 125 -45.89 6.55 -22.34
C GLU A 125 -47.05 6.05 -21.47
N VAL A 126 -48.27 6.51 -21.75
CA VAL A 126 -49.47 6.06 -21.01
C VAL A 126 -49.67 4.55 -21.15
N ALA A 127 -49.30 4.00 -22.31
CA ALA A 127 -49.37 2.56 -22.59
C ALA A 127 -48.41 1.73 -21.71
N ASP A 128 -47.36 2.34 -21.15
CA ASP A 128 -46.39 1.65 -20.29
C ASP A 128 -46.87 1.50 -18.84
N VAL A 129 -47.87 2.30 -18.41
CA VAL A 129 -48.30 2.35 -17.00
C VAL A 129 -48.83 1.00 -16.52
N GLU A 130 -49.82 0.43 -17.23
CA GLU A 130 -50.47 -0.83 -16.83
C GLU A 130 -49.52 -2.04 -16.95
N PRO A 131 -48.75 -2.23 -18.05
CA PRO A 131 -47.76 -3.30 -18.15
C PRO A 131 -46.69 -3.27 -17.04
N VAL A 132 -46.13 -2.10 -16.74
CA VAL A 132 -45.12 -1.98 -15.67
C VAL A 132 -45.76 -2.25 -14.30
N LEU A 133 -46.97 -1.74 -14.06
CA LEU A 133 -47.70 -2.00 -12.82
C LEU A 133 -48.01 -3.49 -12.62
N ASP A 134 -48.41 -4.19 -13.68
CA ASP A 134 -48.68 -5.62 -13.65
C ASP A 134 -47.39 -6.43 -13.42
N LEU A 135 -46.28 -6.07 -14.08
CA LEU A 135 -44.97 -6.67 -13.85
C LEU A 135 -44.50 -6.54 -12.40
N VAL A 136 -44.76 -5.40 -11.73
CA VAL A 136 -44.46 -5.20 -10.31
C VAL A 136 -45.39 -6.03 -9.42
N THR A 137 -46.68 -6.10 -9.77
CA THR A 137 -47.72 -6.76 -8.97
C THR A 137 -47.47 -8.26 -8.83
N ILE A 138 -46.93 -8.91 -9.87
CA ILE A 138 -46.64 -10.35 -9.86
C ILE A 138 -45.36 -10.71 -9.10
N GLN A 139 -44.56 -9.73 -8.67
CA GLN A 139 -43.32 -10.00 -7.93
C GLN A 139 -43.60 -10.38 -6.49
N ASN A 140 -42.78 -11.26 -5.92
CA ASN A 140 -42.81 -11.60 -4.51
C ASN A 140 -41.83 -10.69 -3.72
N PRO A 141 -42.31 -9.87 -2.76
CA PRO A 141 -41.43 -9.03 -1.92
C PRO A 141 -40.45 -9.82 -1.04
N LYS A 142 -40.71 -11.11 -0.79
CA LYS A 142 -39.85 -11.99 0.01
C LYS A 142 -38.80 -12.75 -0.80
N ASP A 143 -38.83 -12.64 -2.12
CA ASP A 143 -37.86 -13.33 -2.97
C ASP A 143 -36.49 -12.62 -2.92
N HIS A 144 -35.48 -13.28 -2.37
CA HIS A 144 -34.14 -12.71 -2.24
C HIS A 144 -33.32 -12.78 -3.54
N GLU A 145 -33.73 -13.55 -4.56
CA GLU A 145 -32.97 -13.70 -5.81
C GLU A 145 -33.33 -12.68 -6.89
N ALA A 146 -34.52 -12.07 -6.78
CA ALA A 146 -35.09 -11.15 -7.78
C ALA A 146 -35.26 -9.70 -7.29
N TRP A 147 -34.58 -9.30 -6.20
CA TRP A 147 -34.73 -7.94 -5.66
C TRP A 147 -34.28 -6.85 -6.64
N GLU A 148 -33.31 -7.13 -7.51
CA GLU A 148 -32.87 -6.20 -8.57
C GLU A 148 -34.01 -5.92 -9.55
N THR A 149 -34.82 -6.93 -9.87
CA THR A 149 -36.02 -6.77 -10.71
C THR A 149 -37.00 -5.80 -10.08
N ARG A 150 -37.31 -5.99 -8.79
CA ARG A 150 -38.24 -5.11 -8.07
C ARG A 150 -37.70 -3.69 -7.95
N TYR A 151 -36.42 -3.54 -7.64
CA TYR A 151 -35.75 -2.24 -7.59
C TYR A 151 -35.88 -1.49 -8.92
N MET A 152 -35.56 -2.14 -10.04
CA MET A 152 -35.63 -1.53 -11.36
C MET A 152 -37.07 -1.23 -11.80
N LEU A 153 -38.01 -2.14 -11.52
CA LEU A 153 -39.42 -1.95 -11.83
C LEU A 153 -40.04 -0.80 -11.03
N LEU A 154 -39.72 -0.63 -9.74
CA LEU A 154 -40.19 0.50 -8.93
C LEU A 154 -39.63 1.84 -9.44
N LEU A 155 -38.37 1.86 -9.88
CA LEU A 155 -37.78 3.02 -10.53
C LEU A 155 -38.48 3.34 -11.85
N TRP A 156 -38.77 2.33 -12.68
CA TRP A 156 -39.49 2.50 -13.93
C TRP A 156 -40.92 3.03 -13.68
N LEU A 157 -41.64 2.42 -12.74
CA LEU A 157 -42.97 2.87 -12.31
C LEU A 157 -42.95 4.32 -11.82
N SER A 158 -41.86 4.76 -11.17
CA SER A 158 -41.71 6.16 -10.72
C SER A 158 -41.64 7.17 -11.87
N VAL A 159 -41.33 6.74 -13.10
CA VAL A 159 -41.30 7.59 -14.30
C VAL A 159 -42.63 7.50 -15.02
N THR A 160 -43.19 6.30 -15.21
CA THR A 160 -44.51 6.12 -15.85
C THR A 160 -45.62 6.83 -15.05
N CYS A 161 -45.46 6.96 -13.74
CA CYS A 161 -46.35 7.76 -12.90
C CYS A 161 -46.32 9.28 -13.19
N LEU A 162 -45.44 9.79 -14.05
CA LEU A 162 -45.38 11.22 -14.39
C LEU A 162 -46.23 11.60 -15.62
N ILE A 163 -47.08 10.69 -16.11
CA ILE A 163 -48.01 10.97 -17.23
C ILE A 163 -48.88 12.22 -16.97
N PRO A 164 -49.25 13.00 -17.99
CA PRO A 164 -49.95 14.27 -17.81
C PRO A 164 -51.46 14.13 -17.51
N PHE A 165 -52.00 12.90 -17.40
CA PHE A 165 -53.42 12.62 -17.21
C PHE A 165 -53.73 12.18 -15.79
N ASP A 166 -54.94 12.48 -15.30
CA ASP A 166 -55.44 11.95 -14.02
C ASP A 166 -55.56 10.44 -14.06
N PHE A 167 -55.10 9.76 -13.01
CA PHE A 167 -55.17 8.29 -12.95
C PHE A 167 -56.60 7.75 -12.95
N SER A 168 -57.57 8.54 -12.49
CA SER A 168 -59.00 8.18 -12.55
C SER A 168 -59.50 7.91 -13.97
N ARG A 169 -58.84 8.46 -15.00
CA ARG A 169 -59.15 8.18 -16.41
C ARG A 169 -58.69 6.80 -16.88
N LEU A 170 -57.75 6.19 -16.17
CA LEU A 170 -57.20 4.87 -16.50
C LEU A 170 -57.97 3.73 -15.79
N ASP A 171 -58.80 4.05 -14.81
CA ASP A 171 -59.51 3.05 -13.99
C ASP A 171 -60.57 2.23 -14.76
N GLY A 172 -60.97 2.66 -15.97
CA GLY A 172 -61.97 1.96 -16.78
C GLY A 172 -63.30 1.74 -16.05
N ASN A 173 -64.08 0.73 -16.45
CA ASN A 173 -65.26 0.31 -15.71
C ASN A 173 -64.85 -0.53 -14.48
N LEU A 174 -64.73 0.09 -13.31
CA LEU A 174 -64.45 -0.59 -12.04
C LEU A 174 -65.56 -1.59 -11.60
N LEU A 175 -66.69 -1.64 -12.31
CA LEU A 175 -67.92 -2.40 -11.99
C LEU A 175 -68.17 -3.59 -12.93
N THR A 176 -67.17 -4.36 -13.33
CA THR A 176 -67.39 -5.41 -14.35
C THR A 176 -68.19 -6.64 -13.88
N GLN A 177 -68.22 -7.02 -12.58
CA GLN A 177 -69.11 -8.09 -12.05
C GLN A 177 -69.39 -7.93 -10.53
N PRO A 178 -70.57 -8.36 -10.00
CA PRO A 178 -70.89 -8.25 -8.58
C PRO A 178 -70.00 -9.19 -7.75
N GLY A 179 -69.02 -8.63 -7.03
CA GLY A 179 -68.17 -9.36 -6.08
C GLY A 179 -66.66 -9.10 -6.21
N GLN A 180 -66.19 -8.54 -7.32
CA GLN A 180 -64.79 -8.13 -7.50
C GLN A 180 -64.72 -6.63 -7.82
N ALA A 181 -64.70 -5.79 -6.79
CA ALA A 181 -64.33 -4.39 -6.98
C ALA A 181 -62.85 -4.34 -7.37
N ARG A 182 -62.55 -4.04 -8.64
CA ARG A 182 -61.17 -3.80 -9.07
C ARG A 182 -60.66 -2.58 -8.30
N MET A 183 -59.51 -2.70 -7.64
CA MET A 183 -58.88 -1.55 -6.97
C MET A 183 -58.51 -0.49 -8.01
N SER A 184 -58.65 0.79 -7.66
CA SER A 184 -58.18 1.88 -8.52
C SER A 184 -56.68 1.76 -8.76
N ILE A 185 -56.20 2.24 -9.90
CA ILE A 185 -54.77 2.30 -10.23
C ILE A 185 -54.02 3.11 -9.16
N MET A 186 -54.63 4.17 -8.63
CA MET A 186 -54.04 4.94 -7.55
C MET A 186 -53.81 4.10 -6.29
N ASP A 187 -54.81 3.34 -5.85
CA ASP A 187 -54.71 2.48 -4.66
C ASP A 187 -53.74 1.33 -4.87
N ARG A 188 -53.70 0.75 -6.08
CA ARG A 188 -52.72 -0.29 -6.44
C ARG A 188 -51.28 0.21 -6.32
N ILE A 189 -50.99 1.39 -6.88
CA ILE A 189 -49.64 1.98 -6.82
C ILE A 189 -49.26 2.31 -5.37
N LEU A 190 -50.19 2.87 -4.58
CA LEU A 190 -49.94 3.22 -3.19
C LEU A 190 -49.69 1.97 -2.33
N GLN A 191 -50.47 0.91 -2.50
CA GLN A 191 -50.28 -0.35 -1.79
C GLN A 191 -48.91 -0.99 -2.12
N ILE A 192 -48.52 -0.98 -3.39
CA ILE A 192 -47.19 -1.44 -3.83
C ILE A 192 -46.10 -0.63 -3.13
N ALA A 193 -46.18 0.70 -3.21
CA ALA A 193 -45.24 1.59 -2.57
C ALA A 193 -45.11 1.33 -1.06
N GLU A 194 -46.21 1.27 -0.32
CA GLU A 194 -46.22 0.97 1.12
C GLU A 194 -45.58 -0.38 1.44
N SER A 195 -45.89 -1.41 0.66
CA SER A 195 -45.33 -2.76 0.84
C SER A 195 -43.82 -2.81 0.64
N TYR A 196 -43.28 -2.03 -0.31
CA TYR A 196 -41.85 -1.97 -0.59
C TYR A 196 -41.09 -0.96 0.27
N LEU A 197 -41.75 -0.01 0.94
CA LEU A 197 -41.07 0.84 1.91
C LEU A 197 -40.60 0.09 3.16
N ILE A 198 -41.16 -1.09 3.43
CA ILE A 198 -40.86 -1.89 4.63
C ILE A 198 -40.03 -3.15 4.35
N VAL A 199 -39.46 -3.30 3.14
CA VAL A 199 -38.56 -4.41 2.82
C VAL A 199 -37.11 -4.10 3.20
N SER A 200 -36.31 -5.14 3.47
CA SER A 200 -34.90 -5.00 3.89
C SER A 200 -33.94 -4.69 2.74
N ASP A 201 -34.31 -5.04 1.51
CA ASP A 201 -33.48 -4.86 0.32
C ASP A 201 -33.53 -3.42 -0.27
N LYS A 202 -32.84 -3.22 -1.41
CA LYS A 202 -32.74 -1.91 -2.08
C LYS A 202 -34.02 -1.43 -2.75
N ALA A 203 -35.01 -2.30 -2.99
CA ALA A 203 -36.31 -1.91 -3.54
C ALA A 203 -36.97 -0.84 -2.63
N ARG A 204 -36.65 -0.82 -1.33
CA ARG A 204 -37.01 0.25 -0.40
C ARG A 204 -36.59 1.65 -0.88
N ASP A 205 -35.36 1.79 -1.37
CA ASP A 205 -34.83 3.06 -1.86
C ASP A 205 -35.60 3.52 -3.12
N ALA A 206 -35.95 2.58 -4.00
CA ALA A 206 -36.74 2.85 -5.21
C ALA A 206 -38.21 3.17 -4.89
N ALA A 207 -38.81 2.49 -3.90
CA ALA A 207 -40.15 2.76 -3.41
C ALA A 207 -40.26 4.20 -2.87
N ALA A 208 -39.26 4.68 -2.14
CA ALA A 208 -39.22 6.08 -1.69
C ALA A 208 -39.18 7.09 -2.86
N VAL A 209 -38.52 6.75 -3.96
CA VAL A 209 -38.53 7.58 -5.19
C VAL A 209 -39.91 7.57 -5.84
N LEU A 210 -40.51 6.39 -6.02
CA LEU A 210 -41.87 6.21 -6.54
C LEU A 210 -42.88 7.06 -5.76
N VAL A 211 -42.94 6.87 -4.45
CA VAL A 211 -43.83 7.60 -3.54
C VAL A 211 -43.70 9.10 -3.71
N SER A 212 -42.48 9.62 -3.72
CA SER A 212 -42.24 11.06 -3.80
C SER A 212 -42.75 11.69 -5.09
N ARG A 213 -42.73 10.95 -6.21
CA ARG A 213 -43.21 11.42 -7.50
C ARG A 213 -44.71 11.21 -7.66
N PHE A 214 -45.23 10.11 -7.12
CA PHE A 214 -46.63 9.74 -7.20
C PHE A 214 -47.51 10.63 -6.32
N ILE A 215 -47.19 10.74 -5.02
CA ILE A 215 -48.01 11.50 -4.04
C ILE A 215 -48.03 13.00 -4.31
N THR A 216 -46.97 13.53 -4.92
CA THR A 216 -46.85 14.97 -5.19
C THR A 216 -47.58 15.41 -6.45
N ARG A 217 -48.21 14.49 -7.18
CA ARG A 217 -49.06 14.83 -8.33
C ARG A 217 -50.33 15.56 -7.88
N PRO A 218 -50.86 16.51 -8.69
CA PRO A 218 -52.06 17.25 -8.32
C PRO A 218 -53.29 16.40 -8.01
N ASP A 219 -53.54 15.33 -8.78
CA ASP A 219 -54.68 14.42 -8.67
C ASP A 219 -54.57 13.47 -7.47
N VAL A 220 -53.38 12.92 -7.24
CA VAL A 220 -53.11 12.00 -6.13
C VAL A 220 -52.99 12.74 -4.81
N LYS A 221 -52.38 13.94 -4.80
CA LYS A 221 -52.18 14.74 -3.58
C LYS A 221 -53.50 14.98 -2.84
N GLN A 222 -54.53 15.40 -3.57
CA GLN A 222 -55.82 15.80 -2.99
C GLN A 222 -56.49 14.65 -2.22
N SER A 223 -56.31 13.42 -2.70
CA SER A 223 -56.97 12.24 -2.14
C SER A 223 -56.08 11.41 -1.21
N LYS A 224 -54.77 11.32 -1.46
CA LYS A 224 -53.88 10.33 -0.81
C LYS A 224 -52.76 10.90 0.05
N MET A 225 -52.40 12.18 -0.07
CA MET A 225 -51.23 12.72 0.66
C MET A 225 -51.41 12.67 2.19
N ALA A 226 -52.57 13.08 2.70
CA ALA A 226 -52.84 13.06 4.14
C ALA A 226 -52.82 11.63 4.71
N GLU A 227 -53.48 10.69 4.03
CA GLU A 227 -53.55 9.27 4.38
C GLU A 227 -52.15 8.65 4.46
N PHE A 228 -51.32 8.86 3.43
CA PHE A 228 -49.97 8.31 3.40
C PHE A 228 -49.04 8.94 4.44
N LEU A 229 -49.16 10.25 4.69
CA LEU A 229 -48.37 10.91 5.73
C LEU A 229 -48.77 10.37 7.11
N ASP A 230 -50.05 10.18 7.39
CA ASP A 230 -50.51 9.57 8.65
C ASP A 230 -49.97 8.14 8.81
N TRP A 231 -50.03 7.32 7.76
CA TRP A 231 -49.43 5.98 7.74
C TRP A 231 -47.93 6.02 8.04
N SER A 232 -47.20 6.93 7.40
CA SER A 232 -45.75 7.10 7.58
C SER A 232 -45.40 7.51 9.00
N LEU A 233 -46.14 8.46 9.58
CA LEU A 233 -45.92 8.95 10.94
C LEU A 233 -46.30 7.90 11.99
N CYS A 234 -47.40 7.15 11.78
CA CYS A 234 -47.77 6.03 12.62
C CYS A 234 -46.69 4.94 12.64
N ASN A 235 -46.13 4.61 11.48
CA ASN A 235 -45.04 3.63 11.37
C ASN A 235 -43.76 4.12 12.03
N LEU A 236 -43.40 5.39 11.88
CA LEU A 236 -42.24 5.98 12.57
C LEU A 236 -42.42 5.96 14.10
N ALA A 237 -43.60 6.30 14.60
CA ALA A 237 -43.89 6.35 16.03
C ALA A 237 -43.94 4.94 16.68
N ARG A 238 -44.38 3.92 15.94
CA ARG A 238 -44.47 2.53 16.42
C ARG A 238 -43.17 1.74 16.26
N SER A 239 -42.27 2.19 15.39
CA SER A 239 -41.00 1.53 15.13
C SER A 239 -39.94 1.95 16.13
N SER A 240 -39.09 1.00 16.52
CA SER A 240 -37.92 1.27 17.38
C SER A 240 -36.64 0.94 16.63
N PHE A 241 -35.67 1.85 16.63
CA PHE A 241 -34.34 1.61 16.06
C PHE A 241 -33.53 0.55 16.83
N GLN A 242 -34.04 0.02 17.93
CA GLN A 242 -33.45 -1.10 18.68
C GLN A 242 -33.79 -2.47 18.06
N THR A 243 -34.79 -2.55 17.18
CA THR A 243 -35.18 -3.81 16.50
C THR A 243 -34.83 -3.74 15.02
N MET A 244 -34.46 -4.87 14.42
CA MET A 244 -34.14 -4.94 12.99
C MET A 244 -35.33 -4.49 12.13
N GLN A 245 -36.53 -4.98 12.44
CA GLN A 245 -37.75 -4.61 11.71
C GLN A 245 -38.07 -3.12 11.86
N GLY A 246 -37.84 -2.55 13.05
CA GLY A 246 -38.01 -1.12 13.28
C GLY A 246 -37.01 -0.29 12.47
N VAL A 247 -35.74 -0.67 12.42
CA VAL A 247 -34.72 0.02 11.59
C VAL A 247 -35.11 0.02 10.12
N ILE A 248 -35.55 -1.12 9.57
CA ILE A 248 -35.98 -1.22 8.16
C ILE A 248 -37.18 -0.29 7.88
N THR A 249 -38.18 -0.34 8.76
CA THR A 249 -39.42 0.45 8.62
C THR A 249 -39.11 1.95 8.73
N MET A 250 -38.27 2.34 9.69
CA MET A 250 -37.83 3.73 9.85
C MET A 250 -37.00 4.23 8.67
N ASP A 251 -36.11 3.41 8.12
CA ASP A 251 -35.31 3.78 6.96
C ASP A 251 -36.21 4.15 5.77
N GLY A 252 -37.10 3.24 5.37
CA GLY A 252 -37.99 3.47 4.22
C GLY A 252 -38.92 4.66 4.41
N THR A 253 -39.54 4.78 5.58
CA THR A 253 -40.41 5.92 5.91
C THR A 253 -39.66 7.25 5.91
N LEU A 254 -38.46 7.32 6.52
CA LEU A 254 -37.63 8.53 6.48
C LEU A 254 -37.17 8.88 5.07
N GLN A 255 -36.80 7.89 4.25
CA GLN A 255 -36.46 8.12 2.84
C GLN A 255 -37.63 8.69 2.05
N ALA A 256 -38.82 8.10 2.21
CA ALA A 256 -40.06 8.56 1.56
C ALA A 256 -40.37 10.01 1.95
N LEU A 257 -40.40 10.31 3.25
CA LEU A 257 -40.64 11.67 3.75
C LEU A 257 -39.59 12.66 3.23
N ALA A 258 -38.30 12.32 3.29
CA ALA A 258 -37.24 13.21 2.81
C ALA A 258 -37.31 13.50 1.30
N GLN A 259 -37.85 12.57 0.50
CA GLN A 259 -38.08 12.78 -0.92
C GLN A 259 -39.40 13.54 -1.19
N ILE A 260 -40.48 13.26 -0.47
CA ILE A 260 -41.75 14.02 -0.55
C ILE A 260 -41.47 15.49 -0.28
N PHE A 261 -40.83 15.84 0.85
CA PHE A 261 -40.51 17.23 1.20
C PHE A 261 -39.40 17.86 0.32
N LYS A 262 -38.81 17.10 -0.60
CA LYS A 262 -37.87 17.62 -1.60
C LYS A 262 -38.56 17.92 -2.94
N HIS A 263 -39.53 17.10 -3.33
CA HIS A 263 -40.18 17.14 -4.64
C HIS A 263 -41.57 17.79 -4.62
N GLY A 264 -42.26 17.73 -3.48
CA GLY A 264 -43.55 18.37 -3.28
C GLY A 264 -43.47 19.88 -3.28
N LYS A 265 -44.55 20.53 -3.73
CA LYS A 265 -44.68 21.98 -3.66
C LYS A 265 -44.77 22.41 -2.20
N ARG A 266 -44.17 23.56 -1.86
CA ARG A 266 -44.16 24.08 -0.48
C ARG A 266 -45.57 24.22 0.09
N GLU A 267 -46.48 24.85 -0.65
CA GLU A 267 -47.88 25.11 -0.26
C GLU A 267 -48.60 23.82 0.15
N ASP A 268 -48.28 22.72 -0.54
CA ASP A 268 -48.88 21.41 -0.32
C ASP A 268 -48.29 20.69 0.89
N CYS A 269 -46.99 20.85 1.15
CA CYS A 269 -46.30 20.20 2.25
C CYS A 269 -46.39 20.97 3.58
N LEU A 270 -46.56 22.30 3.53
CA LEU A 270 -46.51 23.19 4.69
C LEU A 270 -47.51 22.81 5.81
N PRO A 271 -48.78 22.46 5.52
CA PRO A 271 -49.75 22.09 6.56
C PRO A 271 -49.32 20.89 7.42
N TYR A 272 -48.49 20.00 6.86
CA TYR A 272 -48.04 18.79 7.53
C TYR A 272 -46.67 18.93 8.20
N ALA A 273 -45.88 19.96 7.83
CA ALA A 273 -44.47 20.07 8.20
C ALA A 273 -44.25 20.09 9.73
N ALA A 274 -45.07 20.81 10.48
CA ALA A 274 -44.97 20.88 11.94
C ALA A 274 -45.28 19.54 12.62
N THR A 275 -46.28 18.81 12.12
CA THR A 275 -46.66 17.48 12.62
C THR A 275 -45.55 16.47 12.35
N VAL A 276 -44.96 16.49 11.15
CA VAL A 276 -43.85 15.62 10.76
C VAL A 276 -42.62 15.91 11.62
N LEU A 277 -42.27 17.18 11.86
CA LEU A 277 -41.15 17.55 12.73
C LEU A 277 -41.36 17.03 14.17
N ARG A 278 -42.56 17.24 14.74
CA ARG A 278 -42.88 16.76 16.09
C ARG A 278 -42.76 15.25 16.23
N CYS A 279 -43.23 14.50 15.24
CA CYS A 279 -43.11 13.04 15.21
C CYS A 279 -41.64 12.61 15.09
N LEU A 280 -40.87 13.25 14.22
CA LEU A 280 -39.44 12.98 14.03
C LEU A 280 -38.63 13.16 15.32
N ASP A 281 -38.94 14.19 16.10
CA ASP A 281 -38.31 14.44 17.39
C ASP A 281 -38.63 13.33 18.40
N GLY A 282 -39.87 12.85 18.39
CA GLY A 282 -40.31 11.72 19.21
C GLY A 282 -39.52 10.44 18.91
N CYS A 283 -38.98 10.28 17.70
CA CYS A 283 -38.16 9.11 17.33
C CYS A 283 -36.75 9.13 17.92
N ARG A 284 -36.27 10.24 18.49
CA ARG A 284 -34.93 10.39 19.12
C ARG A 284 -33.77 9.81 18.28
N LEU A 285 -33.82 10.04 16.96
CA LEU A 285 -32.83 9.50 16.03
C LEU A 285 -31.36 9.78 16.39
N PRO A 286 -30.97 10.94 16.98
CA PRO A 286 -29.59 11.18 17.41
C PRO A 286 -29.03 10.10 18.36
N GLU A 287 -29.89 9.43 19.14
CA GLU A 287 -29.52 8.34 20.05
C GLU A 287 -29.30 6.99 19.32
N SER A 288 -29.65 6.91 18.04
CA SER A 288 -29.54 5.68 17.25
C SER A 288 -28.09 5.34 16.90
N ASN A 289 -27.72 4.06 17.07
CA ASN A 289 -26.44 3.55 16.59
C ASN A 289 -26.34 3.53 15.05
N GLN A 290 -27.47 3.58 14.33
CA GLN A 290 -27.52 3.46 12.87
C GLN A 290 -27.22 4.81 12.18
N THR A 291 -26.05 4.93 11.54
CA THR A 291 -25.62 6.13 10.80
C THR A 291 -26.61 6.57 9.73
N LEU A 292 -27.23 5.62 9.02
CA LEU A 292 -28.18 5.92 7.96
C LEU A 292 -29.44 6.61 8.50
N LEU A 293 -29.99 6.15 9.63
CA LEU A 293 -31.16 6.76 10.26
C LEU A 293 -30.85 8.18 10.74
N ARG A 294 -29.69 8.39 11.38
CA ARG A 294 -29.27 9.75 11.80
C ARG A 294 -29.10 10.69 10.61
N LYS A 295 -28.44 10.23 9.54
CA LYS A 295 -28.29 10.98 8.29
C LYS A 295 -29.64 11.34 7.68
N LEU A 296 -30.56 10.38 7.60
CA LEU A 296 -31.91 10.59 7.05
C LEU A 296 -32.76 11.51 7.92
N GLY A 297 -32.66 11.41 9.23
CA GLY A 297 -33.26 12.34 10.19
C GLY A 297 -32.80 13.78 9.91
N VAL A 298 -31.49 14.02 9.94
CA VAL A 298 -30.90 15.33 9.56
C VAL A 298 -31.33 15.75 8.15
N LYS A 299 -31.44 14.81 7.21
CA LYS A 299 -31.90 15.07 5.85
C LYS A 299 -33.34 15.54 5.81
N LEU A 300 -34.23 14.94 6.59
CA LEU A 300 -35.63 15.34 6.67
C LEU A 300 -35.77 16.70 7.38
N VAL A 301 -35.04 16.92 8.48
CA VAL A 301 -34.94 18.20 9.21
C VAL A 301 -34.57 19.35 8.26
N GLN A 302 -33.52 19.19 7.43
CA GLN A 302 -33.17 20.21 6.43
C GLN A 302 -34.21 20.39 5.31
N ARG A 303 -35.13 19.44 5.09
CA ARG A 303 -36.25 19.67 4.15
C ARG A 303 -37.39 20.40 4.84
N LEU A 304 -37.75 20.01 6.07
CA LEU A 304 -38.78 20.65 6.87
C LEU A 304 -38.48 22.14 7.10
N GLY A 305 -37.24 22.49 7.46
CA GLY A 305 -36.80 23.88 7.56
C GLY A 305 -36.98 24.68 6.27
N LEU A 306 -36.67 24.07 5.12
CA LEU A 306 -36.91 24.67 3.80
C LEU A 306 -38.38 24.68 3.39
N THR A 307 -39.26 23.95 4.08
CA THR A 307 -40.70 24.05 3.88
C THR A 307 -41.27 25.18 4.71
N PHE A 308 -40.83 25.36 5.96
CA PHE A 308 -41.23 26.50 6.79
C PHE A 308 -40.85 27.83 6.15
N LEU A 309 -39.60 27.97 5.70
CA LEU A 309 -39.09 29.20 5.08
C LEU A 309 -39.57 29.32 3.62
N LYS A 310 -40.15 30.47 3.26
CA LYS A 310 -40.51 30.79 1.87
C LYS A 310 -39.26 30.66 0.97
N PRO A 311 -39.35 30.15 -0.27
CA PRO A 311 -38.22 30.14 -1.19
C PRO A 311 -37.85 31.58 -1.54
N LYS A 312 -36.80 32.10 -0.91
CA LYS A 312 -36.16 33.37 -1.29
C LYS A 312 -34.67 33.17 -1.47
N VAL A 313 -34.07 34.02 -2.28
CA VAL A 313 -32.62 34.18 -2.35
C VAL A 313 -32.32 35.42 -1.55
N ALA A 314 -31.62 35.28 -0.42
CA ALA A 314 -31.22 36.42 0.41
C ALA A 314 -30.59 37.54 -0.43
N ALA A 315 -31.23 38.70 -0.49
CA ALA A 315 -30.71 39.87 -1.21
C ALA A 315 -29.41 40.37 -0.57
N TRP A 316 -29.35 40.32 0.77
CA TRP A 316 -28.20 40.69 1.60
C TRP A 316 -26.96 39.80 1.41
N ARG A 317 -27.09 38.64 0.74
CA ARG A 317 -25.96 37.73 0.54
C ARG A 317 -24.84 38.44 -0.21
N TYR A 318 -23.59 38.12 0.12
CA TYR A 318 -22.44 38.58 -0.62
C TYR A 318 -22.49 38.05 -2.06
N GLN A 319 -22.51 38.96 -3.04
CA GLN A 319 -22.51 38.62 -4.46
C GLN A 319 -21.22 39.12 -5.10
N ARG A 320 -20.28 38.20 -5.35
CA ARG A 320 -19.06 38.47 -6.13
C ARG A 320 -19.33 38.73 -7.64
N GLY A 321 -20.59 38.59 -8.08
CA GLY A 321 -20.92 38.49 -9.50
C GLY A 321 -20.39 37.20 -10.15
N CYS A 322 -21.05 36.76 -11.23
CA CYS A 322 -20.53 35.66 -12.05
C CYS A 322 -19.40 36.18 -12.94
N ARG A 323 -18.13 35.97 -12.57
CA ARG A 323 -17.02 36.14 -13.52
C ARG A 323 -16.23 34.84 -13.64
N SER A 324 -16.25 34.30 -14.85
CA SER A 324 -15.44 33.18 -15.32
C SER A 324 -13.95 33.43 -15.03
N LEU A 325 -13.16 32.37 -14.84
CA LEU A 325 -11.69 32.46 -14.76
C LEU A 325 -11.12 33.31 -15.93
N ALA A 326 -11.72 33.21 -17.12
CA ALA A 326 -11.34 33.98 -18.30
C ALA A 326 -11.47 35.50 -18.10
N ALA A 327 -12.51 35.96 -17.38
CA ALA A 327 -12.71 37.39 -17.13
C ALA A 327 -11.66 37.94 -16.13
N ASN A 328 -11.26 37.14 -15.14
CA ASN A 328 -10.21 37.55 -14.19
C ASN A 328 -8.84 37.68 -14.87
N LEU A 329 -8.50 36.77 -15.78
CA LEU A 329 -7.27 36.83 -16.58
C LEU A 329 -7.24 38.06 -17.52
N GLN A 330 -8.41 38.49 -18.03
CA GLN A 330 -8.54 39.69 -18.87
C GLN A 330 -8.43 41.01 -18.08
N LEU A 331 -8.89 41.05 -16.83
CA LEU A 331 -8.77 42.23 -15.97
C LEU A 331 -7.32 42.52 -15.56
N LEU A 332 -6.52 41.48 -15.29
CA LEU A 332 -5.07 41.60 -15.01
C LEU A 332 -4.30 42.22 -16.19
N THR A 333 -4.75 41.98 -17.42
CA THR A 333 -4.12 42.54 -18.63
C THR A 333 -4.57 43.97 -18.94
N GLN A 334 -5.69 44.44 -18.39
CA GLN A 334 -6.26 45.75 -18.72
C GLN A 334 -6.28 46.76 -17.57
N GLY A 335 -5.91 46.40 -16.34
CA GLY A 335 -5.70 47.34 -15.23
C GLY A 335 -6.95 48.12 -14.78
N GLN A 336 -8.16 47.70 -15.16
CA GLN A 336 -9.41 48.38 -14.83
C GLN A 336 -10.15 47.68 -13.68
N SER A 337 -10.36 48.38 -12.55
CA SER A 337 -11.30 47.93 -11.52
C SER A 337 -12.68 48.54 -11.78
N GLU A 338 -13.59 47.80 -12.41
CA GLU A 338 -15.01 48.20 -12.42
C GLU A 338 -15.59 48.00 -11.01
N GLN A 339 -15.72 49.09 -10.27
CA GLN A 339 -16.50 49.15 -9.03
C GLN A 339 -17.99 49.22 -9.39
N LYS A 340 -18.73 48.12 -9.21
CA LYS A 340 -20.16 48.25 -8.90
C LYS A 340 -20.26 48.36 -7.38
N PRO A 341 -20.69 49.50 -6.81
CA PRO A 341 -20.95 49.55 -5.39
C PRO A 341 -22.00 48.48 -5.06
N LEU A 342 -21.76 47.73 -3.99
CA LEU A 342 -22.80 46.98 -3.30
C LEU A 342 -23.88 47.99 -2.92
N ILE A 343 -24.90 48.12 -3.76
CA ILE A 343 -26.19 48.60 -3.29
C ILE A 343 -26.67 47.49 -2.38
N LEU A 344 -26.26 47.55 -1.11
CA LEU A 344 -27.02 46.94 -0.04
C LEU A 344 -28.35 47.66 -0.11
N THR A 345 -29.32 47.06 -0.78
CA THR A 345 -30.69 47.50 -0.57
C THR A 345 -30.90 47.32 0.92
N GLU A 346 -31.17 48.43 1.62
CA GLU A 346 -31.91 48.42 2.87
C GLU A 346 -33.33 47.94 2.52
N ASP A 347 -33.46 46.71 2.00
CA ASP A 347 -34.75 46.08 1.83
C ASP A 347 -35.16 45.63 3.25
N ASP A 348 -35.97 46.47 3.90
CA ASP A 348 -37.32 46.24 4.46
C ASP A 348 -37.76 44.78 4.80
N ASP A 349 -36.84 43.86 5.08
CA ASP A 349 -37.10 42.44 5.32
C ASP A 349 -37.10 42.07 6.83
N GLU A 350 -37.14 43.06 7.74
CA GLU A 350 -37.23 42.83 9.19
C GLU A 350 -38.60 42.29 9.63
N ASP A 351 -39.65 42.38 8.79
CA ASP A 351 -41.03 42.00 9.13
C ASP A 351 -41.47 40.58 8.67
N ASP A 352 -40.57 39.77 8.11
CA ASP A 352 -40.89 38.35 7.82
C ASP A 352 -40.86 37.55 9.14
N ASP A 353 -42.03 37.37 9.78
CA ASP A 353 -42.22 36.45 10.93
C ASP A 353 -41.61 35.08 10.61
N VAL A 354 -40.46 34.77 11.22
CA VAL A 354 -39.82 33.46 11.09
C VAL A 354 -40.57 32.48 11.99
N PRO A 355 -41.14 31.38 11.44
CA PRO A 355 -41.89 30.43 12.26
C PRO A 355 -41.02 29.81 13.36
N GLU A 356 -41.56 29.67 14.57
CA GLU A 356 -40.87 29.06 15.73
C GLU A 356 -40.23 27.69 15.41
N GLY A 357 -40.83 26.92 14.49
CA GLY A 357 -40.27 25.63 14.04
C GLY A 357 -38.89 25.73 13.39
N VAL A 358 -38.46 26.90 12.94
CA VAL A 358 -37.15 27.12 12.29
C VAL A 358 -36.01 27.08 13.31
N GLU A 359 -36.18 27.67 14.49
CA GLU A 359 -35.17 27.66 15.56
C GLU A 359 -34.82 26.22 15.96
N ARG A 360 -35.85 25.41 16.22
CA ARG A 360 -35.72 23.99 16.56
C ARG A 360 -35.04 23.17 15.45
N VAL A 361 -35.28 23.53 14.18
CA VAL A 361 -34.59 22.89 13.05
C VAL A 361 -33.11 23.28 13.03
N ILE A 362 -32.77 24.56 13.24
CA ILE A 362 -31.39 25.02 13.30
C ILE A 362 -30.64 24.34 14.45
N GLU A 363 -31.24 24.24 15.63
CA GLU A 363 -30.67 23.55 16.79
C GLU A 363 -30.30 22.09 16.45
N GLN A 364 -31.22 21.34 15.82
CA GLN A 364 -30.94 19.97 15.40
C GLN A 364 -29.83 19.87 14.35
N LEU A 365 -29.73 20.84 13.43
CA LEU A 365 -28.64 20.88 12.46
C LEU A 365 -27.30 21.19 13.14
N LEU A 366 -27.27 22.10 14.12
CA LEU A 366 -26.07 22.39 14.90
C LEU A 366 -25.61 21.17 15.71
N VAL A 367 -26.53 20.44 16.34
CA VAL A 367 -26.23 19.13 16.96
C VAL A 367 -25.69 18.15 15.91
N GLY A 368 -26.27 18.14 14.71
CA GLY A 368 -25.82 17.31 13.59
C GLY A 368 -24.38 17.62 13.11
N LEU A 369 -23.87 18.84 13.29
CA LEU A 369 -22.47 19.18 13.02
C LEU A 369 -21.49 18.47 13.96
N LYS A 370 -21.96 18.06 15.14
CA LYS A 370 -21.16 17.37 16.18
C LYS A 370 -21.26 15.85 16.10
N ASP A 371 -21.96 15.30 15.10
CA ASP A 371 -22.17 13.85 14.97
C ASP A 371 -20.85 13.08 14.78
N LYS A 372 -20.83 11.83 15.25
CA LYS A 372 -19.68 10.93 15.12
C LYS A 372 -19.30 10.60 13.68
N ASP A 373 -20.25 10.60 12.75
CA ASP A 373 -20.07 10.20 11.36
C ASP A 373 -20.05 11.39 10.39
N THR A 374 -19.05 11.44 9.51
CA THR A 374 -18.86 12.52 8.53
C THR A 374 -20.06 12.76 7.62
N VAL A 375 -20.75 11.70 7.20
CA VAL A 375 -21.93 11.80 6.31
C VAL A 375 -23.11 12.54 6.95
N VAL A 376 -23.24 12.47 8.29
CA VAL A 376 -24.27 13.19 9.04
C VAL A 376 -23.88 14.66 9.16
N ARG A 377 -22.64 14.94 9.57
CA ARG A 377 -22.08 16.31 9.65
C ARG A 377 -22.18 17.06 8.32
N TRP A 378 -21.85 16.40 7.22
CA TRP A 378 -21.97 16.96 5.87
C TRP A 378 -23.43 17.26 5.47
N SER A 379 -24.37 16.40 5.88
CA SER A 379 -25.81 16.65 5.66
C SER A 379 -26.28 17.87 6.46
N ALA A 380 -25.84 17.99 7.72
CA ALA A 380 -26.13 19.11 8.60
C ALA A 380 -25.55 20.44 8.07
N ALA A 381 -24.27 20.47 7.70
CA ALA A 381 -23.61 21.64 7.09
C ALA A 381 -24.34 22.14 5.83
N LYS A 382 -24.75 21.22 4.95
CA LYS A 382 -25.57 21.56 3.77
C LYS A 382 -26.96 22.06 4.12
N GLY A 383 -27.53 21.58 5.24
CA GLY A 383 -28.79 22.06 5.79
C GLY A 383 -28.66 23.51 6.23
N ILE A 384 -27.69 23.80 7.09
CA ILE A 384 -27.38 25.13 7.62
C ILE A 384 -27.18 26.13 6.47
N GLY A 385 -26.29 25.82 5.52
CA GLY A 385 -26.04 26.70 4.38
C GLY A 385 -27.28 26.95 3.51
N ARG A 386 -28.22 26.00 3.39
CA ARG A 386 -29.46 26.24 2.63
C ARG A 386 -30.50 27.04 3.39
N MET A 387 -30.60 26.84 4.70
CA MET A 387 -31.57 27.53 5.55
C MET A 387 -31.15 28.97 5.81
N ALA A 388 -29.87 29.21 6.14
CA ALA A 388 -29.34 30.55 6.32
C ALA A 388 -29.60 31.46 5.09
N GLY A 389 -29.59 30.89 3.88
CA GLY A 389 -29.90 31.65 2.66
C GLY A 389 -31.36 32.07 2.46
N ARG A 390 -32.25 31.69 3.38
CA ARG A 390 -33.66 32.10 3.42
C ARG A 390 -34.02 32.88 4.68
N LEU A 391 -33.09 33.03 5.62
CA LEU A 391 -33.28 33.80 6.84
C LEU A 391 -33.04 35.30 6.59
N PRO A 392 -33.66 36.17 7.41
CA PRO A 392 -33.22 37.55 7.56
C PRO A 392 -31.74 37.62 7.94
N ARG A 393 -31.09 38.73 7.61
CA ARG A 393 -29.65 38.93 7.80
C ARG A 393 -29.21 38.70 9.25
N ALA A 394 -29.92 39.26 10.22
CA ALA A 394 -29.58 39.15 11.64
C ALA A 394 -29.59 37.68 12.10
N LEU A 395 -30.67 36.95 11.83
CA LEU A 395 -30.80 35.54 12.20
C LEU A 395 -29.81 34.64 11.45
N ALA A 396 -29.48 34.96 10.21
CA ALA A 396 -28.44 34.23 9.48
C ALA A 396 -27.05 34.44 10.09
N ASP A 397 -26.75 35.65 10.60
CA ASP A 397 -25.50 35.95 11.31
C ASP A 397 -25.45 35.27 12.69
N ASP A 398 -26.57 35.17 13.40
CA ASP A 398 -26.67 34.39 14.64
C ASP A 398 -26.31 32.91 14.41
N VAL A 399 -26.78 32.33 13.30
CA VAL A 399 -26.40 30.97 12.88
C VAL A 399 -24.89 30.85 12.64
N VAL A 400 -24.25 31.88 12.06
CA VAL A 400 -22.79 31.92 11.92
C VAL A 400 -22.12 31.92 13.29
N GLY A 401 -22.63 32.71 14.24
CA GLY A 401 -22.19 32.72 15.63
C GLY A 401 -22.24 31.32 16.26
N SER A 402 -23.38 30.62 16.16
CA SER A 402 -23.52 29.26 16.69
C SER A 402 -22.62 28.24 15.99
N VAL A 403 -22.27 28.45 14.72
CA VAL A 403 -21.28 27.62 14.01
C VAL A 403 -19.87 27.90 14.54
N LEU A 404 -19.53 29.15 14.87
CA LEU A 404 -18.24 29.51 15.46
C LEU A 404 -18.03 28.89 16.84
N ASP A 405 -19.09 28.65 17.61
CA ASP A 405 -19.01 27.95 18.90
C ASP A 405 -18.46 26.52 18.78
N CYS A 406 -18.54 25.90 17.59
CA CYS A 406 -17.97 24.58 17.32
C CYS A 406 -16.43 24.55 17.39
N PHE A 407 -15.76 25.71 17.38
CA PHE A 407 -14.30 25.86 17.42
C PHE A 407 -13.76 26.17 18.82
N SER A 408 -14.57 25.92 19.86
CA SER A 408 -14.11 25.98 21.25
C SER A 408 -13.15 24.84 21.58
N PHE A 409 -12.25 25.07 22.54
CA PHE A 409 -11.37 24.02 23.09
C PHE A 409 -12.13 22.93 23.88
N GLN A 410 -13.38 23.21 24.26
CA GLN A 410 -14.26 22.26 24.94
C GLN A 410 -14.94 21.30 23.97
N GLU A 411 -14.93 21.64 22.68
CA GLU A 411 -15.55 20.87 21.63
C GLU A 411 -14.61 19.79 21.09
N THR A 412 -15.19 18.76 20.50
CA THR A 412 -14.42 17.64 19.93
C THR A 412 -13.89 17.97 18.53
N ASP A 413 -12.87 17.23 18.08
CA ASP A 413 -12.41 17.20 16.68
C ASP A 413 -13.58 17.04 15.69
N LYS A 414 -14.66 16.37 16.12
CA LYS A 414 -15.82 16.15 15.28
C LYS A 414 -16.62 17.42 15.02
N ALA A 415 -16.80 18.23 16.07
CA ALA A 415 -17.49 19.51 16.02
C ALA A 415 -16.67 20.52 15.20
N TRP A 416 -15.35 20.58 15.40
CA TRP A 416 -14.45 21.40 14.59
C TRP A 416 -14.56 21.09 13.10
N HIS A 417 -14.52 19.80 12.75
CA HIS A 417 -14.71 19.36 11.37
C HIS A 417 -16.10 19.73 10.82
N GLY A 418 -17.18 19.50 11.59
CA GLY A 418 -18.53 19.92 11.20
C GLY A 418 -18.65 21.44 11.00
N GLY A 419 -18.04 22.21 11.89
CA GLY A 419 -17.93 23.67 11.80
C GLY A 419 -17.22 24.11 10.52
N CYS A 420 -16.08 23.50 10.17
CA CYS A 420 -15.38 23.79 8.91
C CYS A 420 -16.29 23.52 7.70
N LEU A 421 -16.98 22.37 7.67
CA LEU A 421 -17.91 22.04 6.59
C LEU A 421 -19.05 23.06 6.46
N ALA A 422 -19.59 23.53 7.60
CA ALA A 422 -20.64 24.53 7.63
C ALA A 422 -20.14 25.89 7.12
N LEU A 423 -18.95 26.34 7.56
CA LEU A 423 -18.32 27.57 7.08
C LEU A 423 -18.05 27.54 5.58
N ALA A 424 -17.59 26.41 5.04
CA ALA A 424 -17.39 26.24 3.60
C ALA A 424 -18.72 26.34 2.83
N GLU A 425 -19.80 25.72 3.33
CA GLU A 425 -21.13 25.83 2.71
C GLU A 425 -21.72 27.24 2.81
N LEU A 426 -21.51 27.96 3.91
CA LEU A 426 -21.94 29.35 4.09
C LEU A 426 -21.17 30.28 3.14
N GLY A 427 -19.84 30.16 3.09
CA GLY A 427 -18.97 30.93 2.20
C GLY A 427 -19.32 30.71 0.72
N ARG A 428 -19.42 29.45 0.27
CA ARG A 428 -19.75 29.10 -1.14
C ARG A 428 -21.11 29.65 -1.61
N ARG A 429 -22.00 29.98 -0.67
CA ARG A 429 -23.35 30.54 -0.95
C ARG A 429 -23.44 32.05 -0.78
N GLY A 430 -22.35 32.72 -0.38
CA GLY A 430 -22.31 34.15 -0.09
C GLY A 430 -23.02 34.53 1.23
N LEU A 431 -23.20 33.58 2.14
CA LEU A 431 -23.96 33.80 3.38
C LEU A 431 -23.06 34.16 4.56
N LEU A 432 -21.76 33.90 4.44
CA LEU A 432 -20.77 34.42 5.36
C LEU A 432 -20.35 35.81 4.84
N LEU A 433 -20.67 36.86 5.61
CA LEU A 433 -20.39 38.24 5.22
C LEU A 433 -18.92 38.60 5.47
N PRO A 434 -18.33 39.52 4.68
CA PRO A 434 -16.94 39.94 4.87
C PRO A 434 -16.58 40.41 6.28
N SER A 435 -17.51 41.03 7.01
CA SER A 435 -17.31 41.46 8.40
C SER A 435 -16.97 40.31 9.36
N ARG A 436 -17.44 39.09 9.08
CA ARG A 436 -17.14 37.88 9.87
C ARG A 436 -15.85 37.19 9.47
N LEU A 437 -15.18 37.62 8.38
CA LEU A 437 -13.95 36.98 7.91
C LEU A 437 -12.82 37.07 8.94
N VAL A 438 -12.75 38.12 9.74
CA VAL A 438 -11.73 38.25 10.80
C VAL A 438 -11.85 37.11 11.81
N ASP A 439 -13.06 36.88 12.33
CA ASP A 439 -13.34 35.82 13.30
C ASP A 439 -13.12 34.43 12.67
N VAL A 440 -13.61 34.25 11.45
CA VAL A 440 -13.55 32.96 10.76
C VAL A 440 -12.12 32.60 10.38
N VAL A 441 -11.36 33.52 9.78
CA VAL A 441 -9.96 33.25 9.42
C VAL A 441 -9.14 32.89 10.66
N ALA A 442 -9.38 33.55 11.80
CA ALA A 442 -8.69 33.23 13.05
C ALA A 442 -8.92 31.77 13.51
N VAL A 443 -10.14 31.23 13.37
CA VAL A 443 -10.41 29.81 13.71
C VAL A 443 -9.93 28.85 12.62
N ILE A 444 -9.97 29.24 11.34
CA ILE A 444 -9.48 28.41 10.24
C ILE A 444 -7.96 28.22 10.30
N LEU A 445 -7.20 29.25 10.66
CA LEU A 445 -5.75 29.13 10.84
C LEU A 445 -5.42 28.14 11.96
N LYS A 446 -6.19 28.12 13.07
CA LYS A 446 -6.05 27.11 14.13
C LYS A 446 -6.45 25.71 13.63
N ALA A 447 -7.51 25.62 12.84
CA ALA A 447 -8.00 24.37 12.28
C ALA A 447 -7.01 23.73 11.28
N LEU A 448 -6.29 24.53 10.49
CA LEU A 448 -5.21 24.06 9.59
C LEU A 448 -4.02 23.45 10.34
N THR A 449 -3.85 23.77 11.63
CA THR A 449 -2.81 23.19 12.49
C THR A 449 -3.36 22.29 13.59
N TYR A 450 -4.65 21.91 13.51
CA TYR A 450 -5.28 21.11 14.56
C TYR A 450 -4.71 19.69 14.59
N ASP A 451 -4.08 19.34 15.72
CA ASP A 451 -3.54 18.02 15.98
C ASP A 451 -3.63 17.72 17.49
N GLU A 452 -4.58 16.88 17.89
CA GLU A 452 -4.80 16.49 19.29
C GLU A 452 -4.33 15.07 19.55
N LYS A 453 -3.33 14.92 20.41
CA LYS A 453 -2.82 13.61 20.81
C LYS A 453 -3.84 12.85 21.66
N ARG A 454 -4.20 11.63 21.23
CA ARG A 454 -5.00 10.66 21.99
C ARG A 454 -4.22 9.36 22.15
N GLY A 455 -3.59 9.18 23.30
CA GLY A 455 -2.75 8.00 23.56
C GLY A 455 -1.56 7.92 22.60
N ALA A 456 -1.53 6.90 21.75
CA ALA A 456 -0.46 6.66 20.76
C ALA A 456 -0.75 7.25 19.37
N CYS A 457 -1.94 7.80 19.12
CA CYS A 457 -2.31 8.43 17.86
C CYS A 457 -2.69 9.90 18.06
N SER A 458 -2.98 10.59 16.96
CA SER A 458 -3.51 11.94 16.98
C SER A 458 -4.79 12.02 16.15
N VAL A 459 -5.70 12.90 16.54
CA VAL A 459 -6.92 13.24 15.80
C VAL A 459 -6.83 14.66 15.27
N GLY A 460 -7.45 14.92 14.12
CA GLY A 460 -7.43 16.24 13.48
C GLY A 460 -7.19 16.24 11.98
N THR A 461 -6.85 15.10 11.36
CA THR A 461 -6.67 15.01 9.90
C THR A 461 -7.90 15.50 9.15
N ASN A 462 -9.09 15.07 9.56
CA ASN A 462 -10.35 15.54 9.01
C ASN A 462 -10.55 17.05 9.20
N VAL A 463 -10.23 17.61 10.37
CA VAL A 463 -10.34 19.04 10.67
C VAL A 463 -9.46 19.87 9.73
N ARG A 464 -8.20 19.45 9.55
CA ARG A 464 -7.21 20.12 8.67
C ARG A 464 -7.63 20.04 7.21
N ASP A 465 -8.09 18.88 6.75
CA ASP A 465 -8.64 18.68 5.40
C ASP A 465 -9.85 19.59 5.16
N ALA A 466 -10.80 19.62 6.10
CA ALA A 466 -11.97 20.50 5.99
C ALA A 466 -11.61 22.00 6.10
N ALA A 467 -10.58 22.37 6.85
CA ALA A 467 -10.07 23.74 6.89
C ALA A 467 -9.47 24.14 5.52
N CYS A 468 -8.75 23.24 4.84
CA CYS A 468 -8.32 23.43 3.45
C CYS A 468 -9.54 23.61 2.52
N TYR A 469 -10.60 22.82 2.72
CA TYR A 469 -11.85 22.99 1.97
C TYR A 469 -12.51 24.36 2.18
N VAL A 470 -12.44 24.92 3.40
CA VAL A 470 -12.89 26.30 3.67
C VAL A 470 -12.06 27.31 2.88
N CYS A 471 -10.72 27.22 2.93
CA CYS A 471 -9.83 28.09 2.15
C CYS A 471 -10.08 28.00 0.64
N TRP A 472 -10.34 26.79 0.12
CA TRP A 472 -10.72 26.56 -1.27
C TRP A 472 -12.09 27.19 -1.60
N ALA A 473 -13.07 27.07 -0.70
CA ALA A 473 -14.38 27.71 -0.87
C ALA A 473 -14.27 29.24 -0.86
N PHE A 474 -13.40 29.81 -0.02
CA PHE A 474 -13.19 31.26 0.09
C PHE A 474 -12.57 31.84 -1.18
N ALA A 475 -11.62 31.14 -1.79
CA ALA A 475 -11.05 31.52 -3.09
C ALA A 475 -12.12 31.71 -4.16
N ARG A 476 -13.22 30.96 -4.08
CA ARG A 476 -14.37 31.03 -5.00
C ARG A 476 -15.39 32.09 -4.58
N ALA A 477 -15.60 32.25 -3.27
CA ALA A 477 -16.65 33.08 -2.71
C ALA A 477 -16.34 34.58 -2.72
N TYR A 478 -15.11 35.00 -2.41
CA TYR A 478 -14.80 36.41 -2.11
C TYR A 478 -13.91 37.08 -3.15
N GLU A 479 -14.06 38.40 -3.29
CA GLU A 479 -13.18 39.22 -4.12
C GLU A 479 -11.78 39.40 -3.50
N PRO A 480 -10.75 39.67 -4.33
CA PRO A 480 -9.39 39.87 -3.85
C PRO A 480 -9.23 40.95 -2.78
N GLN A 481 -10.05 42.02 -2.84
CA GLN A 481 -9.99 43.12 -1.88
C GLN A 481 -10.41 42.69 -0.47
N GLU A 482 -11.45 41.85 -0.37
CA GLU A 482 -11.97 41.34 0.91
C GLU A 482 -11.00 40.36 1.57
N LEU A 483 -10.32 39.53 0.78
CA LEU A 483 -9.34 38.57 1.29
C LEU A 483 -7.96 39.18 1.53
N LYS A 484 -7.67 40.35 0.95
CA LYS A 484 -6.36 41.03 1.02
C LYS A 484 -5.76 41.09 2.44
N PRO A 485 -6.51 41.42 3.51
CA PRO A 485 -5.96 41.47 4.87
C PRO A 485 -5.48 40.12 5.40
N PHE A 486 -5.96 39.01 4.84
CA PHE A 486 -5.73 37.66 5.31
C PHE A 486 -4.78 36.86 4.42
N VAL A 487 -4.40 37.41 3.25
CA VAL A 487 -3.61 36.72 2.22
C VAL A 487 -2.36 36.09 2.80
N THR A 488 -1.52 36.86 3.50
CA THR A 488 -0.26 36.36 4.06
C THR A 488 -0.48 35.24 5.06
N ALA A 489 -1.46 35.38 5.96
CA ALA A 489 -1.74 34.36 6.97
C ALA A 489 -2.26 33.05 6.34
N ILE A 490 -3.19 33.16 5.38
CA ILE A 490 -3.77 32.00 4.70
C ILE A 490 -2.73 31.34 3.78
N SER A 491 -1.97 32.12 3.01
CA SER A 491 -0.96 31.57 2.10
C SER A 491 0.13 30.83 2.86
N SER A 492 0.67 31.42 3.93
CA SER A 492 1.67 30.74 4.77
C SER A 492 1.10 29.49 5.44
N ALA A 493 -0.12 29.53 5.99
CA ALA A 493 -0.73 28.36 6.62
C ALA A 493 -0.99 27.21 5.63
N LEU A 494 -1.44 27.52 4.40
CA LEU A 494 -1.64 26.52 3.35
C LEU A 494 -0.31 25.94 2.86
N VAL A 495 0.74 26.76 2.68
CA VAL A 495 2.09 26.27 2.35
C VAL A 495 2.60 25.34 3.44
N ILE A 496 2.48 25.75 4.70
CA ILE A 496 2.89 24.94 5.85
C ILE A 496 2.14 23.60 5.87
N ALA A 497 0.83 23.60 5.64
CA ALA A 497 0.05 22.37 5.55
C ALA A 497 0.43 21.53 4.33
N ALA A 498 0.71 22.15 3.17
CA ALA A 498 1.11 21.45 1.96
C ALA A 498 2.47 20.76 2.09
N VAL A 499 3.38 21.31 2.90
CA VAL A 499 4.78 20.86 2.98
C VAL A 499 5.10 20.08 4.26
N PHE A 500 4.51 20.46 5.40
CA PHE A 500 4.87 19.91 6.71
C PHE A 500 3.77 19.07 7.38
N ASP A 501 2.63 18.85 6.72
CA ASP A 501 1.63 17.92 7.24
C ASP A 501 2.09 16.46 7.12
N ARG A 502 1.78 15.66 8.14
CA ARG A 502 2.07 14.23 8.18
C ARG A 502 1.21 13.47 7.17
N ASP A 503 -0.05 13.87 7.01
CA ASP A 503 -1.05 13.19 6.20
C ASP A 503 -1.04 13.66 4.74
N ILE A 504 -1.01 12.72 3.80
CA ILE A 504 -0.93 13.02 2.35
C ILE A 504 -2.18 13.74 1.84
N ASN A 505 -3.37 13.41 2.35
CA ASN A 505 -4.61 14.04 1.90
C ASN A 505 -4.66 15.49 2.35
N CYS A 506 -4.19 15.80 3.57
CA CYS A 506 -4.06 17.18 4.03
C CYS A 506 -3.06 17.98 3.17
N ARG A 507 -1.90 17.40 2.83
CA ARG A 507 -0.93 18.07 1.93
C ARG A 507 -1.53 18.38 0.56
N ARG A 508 -2.22 17.42 -0.02
CA ARG A 508 -2.91 17.55 -1.32
C ARG A 508 -4.07 18.55 -1.27
N ALA A 509 -4.89 18.51 -0.23
CA ALA A 509 -5.99 19.45 -0.04
C ALA A 509 -5.47 20.88 0.14
N ALA A 510 -4.38 21.06 0.90
CA ALA A 510 -3.72 22.36 1.06
C ALA A 510 -3.12 22.88 -0.25
N SER A 511 -2.44 22.03 -1.02
CA SER A 511 -1.91 22.37 -2.36
C SER A 511 -3.05 22.77 -3.32
N ALA A 512 -4.15 22.02 -3.35
CA ALA A 512 -5.32 22.35 -4.18
C ALA A 512 -6.01 23.65 -3.74
N ALA A 513 -6.12 23.90 -2.43
CA ALA A 513 -6.66 25.15 -1.89
C ALA A 513 -5.73 26.35 -2.21
N PHE A 514 -4.42 26.15 -2.16
CA PHE A 514 -3.43 27.16 -2.55
C PHE A 514 -3.55 27.47 -4.04
N GLN A 515 -3.58 26.47 -4.91
CA GLN A 515 -3.76 26.62 -6.36
C GLN A 515 -5.05 27.40 -6.71
N GLU A 516 -6.17 27.06 -6.08
CA GLU A 516 -7.44 27.76 -6.33
C GLU A 516 -7.36 29.25 -5.91
N ASN A 517 -6.66 29.56 -4.81
CA ASN A 517 -6.42 30.95 -4.38
C ASN A 517 -5.48 31.69 -5.35
N VAL A 518 -4.38 31.08 -5.78
CA VAL A 518 -3.47 31.67 -6.77
C VAL A 518 -4.22 32.01 -8.06
N GLY A 519 -4.99 31.06 -8.60
CA GLY A 519 -5.70 31.24 -9.87
C GLY A 519 -6.87 32.23 -9.80
N ARG A 520 -7.58 32.34 -8.67
CA ARG A 520 -8.77 33.20 -8.55
C ARG A 520 -8.54 34.54 -7.88
N GLN A 521 -7.59 34.61 -6.95
CA GLN A 521 -7.29 35.83 -6.21
C GLN A 521 -6.08 36.54 -6.80
N GLY A 522 -5.07 35.81 -7.27
CA GLY A 522 -3.86 36.38 -7.85
C GLY A 522 -3.02 37.19 -6.85
N THR A 523 -3.34 37.12 -5.56
CA THR A 523 -2.71 37.91 -4.49
C THR A 523 -1.69 37.15 -3.68
N PHE A 524 -1.62 35.82 -3.83
CA PHE A 524 -0.68 34.98 -3.08
C PHE A 524 0.76 35.25 -3.54
N PRO A 525 1.67 35.68 -2.64
CA PRO A 525 3.06 35.97 -2.98
C PRO A 525 3.72 34.76 -3.65
N HIS A 526 4.38 34.98 -4.78
CA HIS A 526 5.09 33.93 -5.55
C HIS A 526 4.20 32.71 -5.89
N GLY A 527 2.88 32.91 -5.96
CA GLY A 527 1.91 31.82 -6.02
C GLY A 527 2.08 30.89 -7.21
N ILE A 528 2.44 31.41 -8.39
CA ILE A 528 2.63 30.60 -9.61
C ILE A 528 3.88 29.72 -9.49
N ASP A 529 5.00 30.28 -9.04
CA ASP A 529 6.25 29.55 -8.87
C ASP A 529 6.08 28.41 -7.85
N ILE A 530 5.43 28.70 -6.73
CA ILE A 530 5.14 27.71 -5.68
C ILE A 530 4.21 26.62 -6.18
N LEU A 531 3.13 26.97 -6.87
CA LEU A 531 2.19 26.02 -7.50
C LEU A 531 2.90 25.02 -8.42
N THR A 532 3.86 25.49 -9.22
CA THR A 532 4.58 24.65 -10.19
C THR A 532 5.50 23.65 -9.51
N THR A 533 6.07 23.98 -8.34
CA THR A 533 6.97 23.09 -7.60
C THR A 533 6.26 22.23 -6.54
N ALA A 534 5.20 22.76 -5.90
CA ALA A 534 4.43 22.13 -4.84
C ALA A 534 3.04 21.70 -5.31
N ASP A 535 2.98 21.07 -6.50
CA ASP A 535 1.74 20.56 -7.07
C ASP A 535 1.21 19.31 -6.35
N TYR A 536 0.01 18.88 -6.73
CA TYR A 536 -0.70 17.74 -6.15
C TYR A 536 0.11 16.42 -6.11
N PHE A 537 0.98 16.19 -7.10
CA PHE A 537 1.80 14.98 -7.19
C PHE A 537 3.10 15.14 -6.40
N ALA A 538 3.78 16.29 -6.54
CA ALA A 538 5.03 16.60 -5.87
C ALA A 538 4.90 16.57 -4.34
N VAL A 539 3.74 17.02 -3.81
CA VAL A 539 3.46 16.98 -2.36
C VAL A 539 3.10 15.58 -1.84
N GLY A 540 3.07 14.56 -2.70
CA GLY A 540 2.83 13.17 -2.32
C GLY A 540 3.94 12.61 -1.43
N ASN A 541 5.21 12.89 -1.74
CA ASN A 541 6.36 12.38 -0.99
C ASN A 541 6.71 13.30 0.19
N ARG A 542 6.52 12.80 1.42
CA ARG A 542 6.76 13.54 2.66
C ARG A 542 8.21 14.01 2.82
N SER A 543 9.19 13.16 2.53
CA SER A 543 10.61 13.55 2.64
C SER A 543 10.98 14.62 1.62
N ASN A 544 10.47 14.50 0.39
CA ASN A 544 10.65 15.52 -0.66
C ASN A 544 10.03 16.87 -0.25
N CYS A 545 8.86 16.85 0.37
CA CYS A 545 8.23 18.06 0.91
C CYS A 545 9.14 18.75 1.92
N PHE A 546 9.56 18.03 2.97
CA PHE A 546 10.36 18.60 4.06
C PHE A 546 11.76 19.04 3.63
N LEU A 547 12.39 18.37 2.67
CA LEU A 547 13.82 18.55 2.39
C LEU A 547 14.12 19.29 1.08
N VAL A 548 13.19 19.31 0.12
CA VAL A 548 13.41 19.90 -1.22
C VAL A 548 12.41 21.01 -1.49
N ILE A 549 11.11 20.71 -1.44
CA ILE A 549 10.06 21.71 -1.74
C ILE A 549 10.08 22.83 -0.70
N SER A 550 10.27 22.49 0.58
CA SER A 550 10.37 23.49 1.65
C SER A 550 11.49 24.50 1.41
N VAL A 551 12.63 24.04 0.87
CA VAL A 551 13.81 24.87 0.63
C VAL A 551 13.55 25.84 -0.52
N PHE A 552 12.90 25.35 -1.58
CA PHE A 552 12.47 26.20 -2.69
C PHE A 552 11.54 27.31 -2.21
N ILE A 553 10.50 26.97 -1.44
CA ILE A 553 9.51 27.96 -0.98
C ILE A 553 10.12 28.93 0.04
N ALA A 554 11.00 28.46 0.92
CA ALA A 554 11.70 29.31 1.88
C ALA A 554 12.71 30.28 1.24
N GLY A 555 13.02 30.13 -0.05
CA GLY A 555 13.73 31.15 -0.83
C GLY A 555 12.92 32.44 -1.03
N PHE A 556 11.62 32.43 -0.75
CA PHE A 556 10.74 33.60 -0.76
C PHE A 556 10.56 34.15 0.67
N PRO A 557 10.99 35.40 0.95
CA PRO A 557 11.01 35.97 2.30
C PRO A 557 9.67 35.93 3.06
N GLU A 558 8.54 35.96 2.35
CA GLU A 558 7.20 35.91 2.93
C GLU A 558 6.88 34.57 3.62
N TYR A 559 7.60 33.51 3.26
CA TYR A 559 7.36 32.16 3.78
C TYR A 559 8.50 31.64 4.67
N THR A 560 9.72 32.17 4.53
CA THR A 560 10.92 31.69 5.25
C THR A 560 10.71 31.61 6.76
N GLN A 561 10.39 32.74 7.41
CA GLN A 561 10.23 32.79 8.87
C GLN A 561 9.01 32.00 9.36
N PRO A 562 7.80 32.13 8.78
CA PRO A 562 6.64 31.32 9.18
C PRO A 562 6.91 29.81 9.12
N MET A 563 7.63 29.35 8.11
CA MET A 563 7.99 27.94 7.97
C MET A 563 8.96 27.48 9.06
N ILE A 564 10.01 28.25 9.34
CA ILE A 564 10.97 27.95 10.42
C ILE A 564 10.27 27.95 11.78
N ASP A 565 9.47 28.97 12.08
CA ASP A 565 8.72 29.09 13.33
C ASP A 565 7.75 27.92 13.52
N HIS A 566 7.10 27.46 12.46
CA HIS A 566 6.22 26.29 12.51
C HIS A 566 6.99 25.00 12.82
N LEU A 567 8.14 24.77 12.18
CA LEU A 567 8.97 23.60 12.47
C LEU A 567 9.39 23.57 13.94
N VAL A 568 9.87 24.70 14.48
CA VAL A 568 10.33 24.84 15.87
C VAL A 568 9.18 24.78 16.88
N THR A 569 7.99 25.26 16.54
CA THR A 569 6.88 25.33 17.51
C THR A 569 6.05 24.05 17.51
N MET A 570 5.87 23.42 16.35
CA MET A 570 4.89 22.32 16.18
C MET A 570 5.51 20.98 15.77
N LYS A 571 6.65 20.99 15.06
CA LYS A 571 7.18 19.75 14.45
C LYS A 571 8.33 19.11 15.22
N ILE A 572 9.19 19.88 15.87
CA ILE A 572 10.25 19.32 16.74
C ILE A 572 9.69 18.58 17.95
N SER A 573 8.51 18.95 18.46
CA SER A 573 7.84 18.28 19.59
C SER A 573 6.73 17.32 19.13
N HIS A 574 6.63 17.06 17.83
CA HIS A 574 5.60 16.21 17.26
C HIS A 574 5.72 14.78 17.80
N TRP A 575 4.61 14.07 17.97
CA TRP A 575 4.58 12.74 18.58
C TRP A 575 5.22 11.66 17.67
N ASP A 576 5.06 11.78 16.36
CA ASP A 576 5.72 10.95 15.34
C ASP A 576 7.22 11.29 15.24
N GLY A 577 8.08 10.29 15.44
CA GLY A 577 9.54 10.44 15.40
C GLY A 577 10.09 10.84 14.04
N VAL A 578 9.49 10.34 12.95
CA VAL A 578 9.93 10.67 11.58
C VAL A 578 9.70 12.14 11.28
N ILE A 579 8.61 12.72 11.78
CA ILE A 579 8.34 14.16 11.64
C ILE A 579 9.38 14.99 12.40
N ARG A 580 9.80 14.55 13.60
CA ARG A 580 10.86 15.25 14.35
C ARG A 580 12.21 15.21 13.61
N GLU A 581 12.58 14.06 13.05
CA GLU A 581 13.80 13.90 12.27
C GLU A 581 13.79 14.73 10.98
N LEU A 582 12.68 14.68 10.22
CA LEU A 582 12.52 15.49 9.02
C LEU A 582 12.49 16.99 9.35
N ALA A 583 11.90 17.39 10.48
CA ALA A 583 11.90 18.78 10.92
C ALA A 583 13.31 19.27 11.25
N ALA A 584 14.12 18.46 11.94
CA ALA A 584 15.52 18.81 12.24
C ALA A 584 16.35 18.98 10.94
N ARG A 585 16.21 18.05 9.99
CA ARG A 585 16.89 18.13 8.68
C ARG A 585 16.37 19.27 7.80
N ALA A 586 15.07 19.57 7.86
CA ALA A 586 14.51 20.73 7.20
C ALA A 586 15.10 22.01 7.79
N LEU A 587 15.22 22.12 9.11
CA LEU A 587 15.87 23.26 9.77
C LEU A 587 17.35 23.40 9.36
N HIS A 588 18.09 22.31 9.14
CA HIS A 588 19.43 22.39 8.53
C HIS A 588 19.42 23.13 7.20
N ASN A 589 18.55 22.71 6.28
CA ASN A 589 18.48 23.28 4.94
C ASN A 589 17.96 24.72 4.97
N LEU A 590 16.96 25.02 5.81
CA LEU A 590 16.36 26.34 5.93
C LEU A 590 17.25 27.36 6.64
N ALA A 591 18.18 26.91 7.51
CA ALA A 591 19.14 27.81 8.16
C ALA A 591 20.03 28.55 7.15
N GLN A 592 20.23 27.99 5.94
CA GLN A 592 20.95 28.66 4.86
C GLN A 592 20.19 29.87 4.28
N GLN A 593 18.86 29.88 4.37
CA GLN A 593 18.03 30.98 3.87
C GLN A 593 17.90 32.13 4.89
N ALA A 594 18.07 31.84 6.18
CA ALA A 594 17.94 32.83 7.26
C ALA A 594 18.97 32.63 8.39
N PRO A 595 20.29 32.70 8.10
CA PRO A 595 21.34 32.33 9.05
C PRO A 595 21.34 33.17 10.33
N GLU A 596 21.13 34.49 10.23
CA GLU A 596 21.08 35.38 11.40
C GLU A 596 19.88 35.06 12.30
N PHE A 597 18.69 34.84 11.72
CA PHE A 597 17.50 34.43 12.46
C PHE A 597 17.70 33.05 13.12
N SER A 598 18.31 32.12 12.40
CA SER A 598 18.64 30.79 12.92
C SER A 598 19.61 30.86 14.10
N ALA A 599 20.65 31.68 14.02
CA ALA A 599 21.63 31.85 15.09
C ALA A 599 21.06 32.58 16.32
N THR A 600 20.34 33.68 16.12
CA THR A 600 19.96 34.60 17.20
C THR A 600 18.63 34.26 17.88
N GLN A 601 17.69 33.63 17.18
CA GLN A 601 16.34 33.36 17.70
C GLN A 601 16.05 31.85 17.78
N VAL A 602 16.31 31.12 16.70
CA VAL A 602 15.98 29.69 16.63
C VAL A 602 16.87 28.87 17.55
N PHE A 603 18.19 29.04 17.45
CA PHE A 603 19.15 28.20 18.18
C PHE A 603 19.02 28.33 19.71
N PRO A 604 18.94 29.52 20.32
CA PRO A 604 18.75 29.65 21.76
C PRO A 604 17.45 29.01 22.25
N ARG A 605 16.37 29.13 21.45
CA ARG A 605 15.09 28.49 21.74
C ARG A 605 15.21 26.97 21.72
N LEU A 606 15.84 26.39 20.70
CA LEU A 606 16.09 24.95 20.62
C LEU A 606 16.93 24.46 21.80
N LEU A 607 18.01 25.17 22.12
CA LEU A 607 18.91 24.81 23.22
C LEU A 607 18.17 24.75 24.56
N SER A 608 17.28 25.72 24.83
CA SER A 608 16.45 25.71 26.06
C SER A 608 15.50 24.50 26.16
N MET A 609 15.08 23.94 25.02
CA MET A 609 14.16 22.81 24.95
C MET A 609 14.83 21.45 25.12
N THR A 610 16.16 21.37 25.02
CA THR A 610 16.95 20.12 25.18
C THR A 610 16.87 19.53 26.59
N LEU A 611 16.36 20.29 27.56
CA LEU A 611 16.12 19.86 28.94
C LEU A 611 14.64 19.75 29.30
N SER A 612 13.73 19.89 28.33
CA SER A 612 12.29 19.83 28.55
C SER A 612 11.88 18.52 29.23
N PRO A 613 10.94 18.52 30.19
CA PRO A 613 10.39 17.29 30.74
C PRO A 613 9.64 16.46 29.69
N ASP A 614 9.14 17.08 28.61
CA ASP A 614 8.51 16.38 27.50
C ASP A 614 9.56 15.65 26.63
N LEU A 615 9.39 14.33 26.49
CA LEU A 615 10.33 13.45 25.78
C LEU A 615 10.49 13.83 24.31
N HIS A 616 9.38 14.16 23.62
CA HIS A 616 9.38 14.42 22.18
C HIS A 616 10.06 15.74 21.86
N MET A 617 9.72 16.78 22.62
CA MET A 617 10.37 18.09 22.57
C MET A 617 11.86 17.97 22.86
N ARG A 618 12.26 17.20 23.88
CA ARG A 618 13.66 16.95 24.19
C ARG A 618 14.39 16.27 23.02
N HIS A 619 13.80 15.22 22.47
CA HIS A 619 14.37 14.48 21.34
C HIS A 619 14.56 15.37 20.10
N GLY A 620 13.49 16.03 19.66
CA GLY A 620 13.53 16.84 18.44
C GLY A 620 14.37 18.10 18.59
N SER A 621 14.45 18.70 19.78
CA SER A 621 15.34 19.85 20.03
C SER A 621 16.81 19.46 20.01
N ILE A 622 17.22 18.30 20.53
CA ILE A 622 18.61 17.82 20.44
C ILE A 622 18.98 17.57 18.97
N LEU A 623 18.12 16.88 18.21
CA LEU A 623 18.33 16.68 16.76
C LEU A 623 18.43 18.00 16.00
N ALA A 624 17.53 18.95 16.29
CA ALA A 624 17.52 20.25 15.64
C ALA A 624 18.75 21.09 16.03
N CYS A 625 19.22 21.04 17.27
CA CYS A 625 20.48 21.68 17.68
C CYS A 625 21.67 21.13 16.89
N ALA A 626 21.75 19.80 16.74
CA ALA A 626 22.80 19.13 15.96
C ALA A 626 22.81 19.60 14.49
N GLU A 627 21.64 19.57 13.87
CA GLU A 627 21.46 19.90 12.45
C GLU A 627 21.69 21.39 12.16
N VAL A 628 21.15 22.29 12.99
CA VAL A 628 21.33 23.75 12.84
C VAL A 628 22.77 24.17 13.13
N ALA A 629 23.42 23.60 14.15
CA ALA A 629 24.83 23.89 14.43
C ALA A 629 25.73 23.52 13.24
N TYR A 630 25.46 22.37 12.60
CA TYR A 630 26.20 21.95 11.43
C TYR A 630 25.91 22.81 10.19
N ALA A 631 24.67 23.27 10.00
CA ALA A 631 24.33 24.19 8.93
C ALA A 631 25.10 25.52 9.07
N LEU A 632 25.09 26.10 10.27
CA LEU A 632 25.80 27.36 10.56
C LEU A 632 27.31 27.21 10.42
N TYR A 633 27.89 26.07 10.84
CA TYR A 633 29.29 25.77 10.57
C TYR A 633 29.61 25.73 9.06
N LYS A 634 28.78 25.05 8.26
CA LYS A 634 29.03 24.99 6.80
C LYS A 634 29.01 26.36 6.15
N LEU A 635 28.13 27.26 6.61
CA LEU A 635 28.09 28.66 6.17
C LEU A 635 29.35 29.41 6.61
N ALA A 636 29.73 29.32 7.89
CA ALA A 636 30.97 29.92 8.39
C ALA A 636 32.20 29.45 7.59
N ALA A 637 32.30 28.15 7.32
CA ALA A 637 33.40 27.56 6.57
C ALA A 637 33.45 28.05 5.11
N GLN A 638 32.30 28.25 4.46
CA GLN A 638 32.23 28.86 3.13
C GLN A 638 32.70 30.32 3.15
N GLU A 639 32.46 31.04 4.25
CA GLU A 639 32.90 32.42 4.46
C GLU A 639 34.35 32.54 4.99
N ASN A 640 35.06 31.42 5.19
CA ASN A 640 36.36 31.33 5.87
C ASN A 640 36.36 31.96 7.28
N ARG A 641 35.24 31.82 8.00
CA ARG A 641 35.04 32.29 9.37
C ARG A 641 34.97 31.12 10.36
N PRO A 642 35.35 31.32 11.63
CA PRO A 642 35.12 30.31 12.66
C PRO A 642 33.62 30.18 12.95
N VAL A 643 33.19 28.98 13.36
CA VAL A 643 31.78 28.73 13.74
C VAL A 643 31.30 29.65 14.88
N THR A 644 32.24 30.15 15.69
CA THR A 644 32.00 31.07 16.81
C THR A 644 31.42 32.42 16.38
N ASP A 645 31.52 32.77 15.10
CA ASP A 645 30.93 34.00 14.55
C ASP A 645 29.39 33.90 14.47
N HIS A 646 28.85 32.69 14.31
CA HIS A 646 27.40 32.44 14.34
C HIS A 646 26.91 31.86 15.66
N LEU A 647 27.71 31.00 16.30
CA LEU A 647 27.38 30.39 17.58
C LEU A 647 28.26 30.98 18.67
N ASP A 648 27.68 31.84 19.51
CA ASP A 648 28.40 32.45 20.62
C ASP A 648 28.92 31.41 21.64
N GLU A 649 29.76 31.86 22.56
CA GLU A 649 30.37 31.01 23.59
C GLU A 649 29.30 30.30 24.46
N GLN A 650 28.16 30.96 24.70
CA GLN A 650 27.05 30.40 25.45
C GLN A 650 26.39 29.23 24.69
N ALA A 651 26.18 29.37 23.39
CA ALA A 651 25.65 28.32 22.52
C ALA A 651 26.59 27.11 22.46
N VAL A 652 27.90 27.35 22.27
CA VAL A 652 28.92 26.29 22.26
C VAL A 652 28.98 25.56 23.61
N GLN A 653 28.98 26.30 24.71
CA GLN A 653 28.99 25.73 26.06
C GLN A 653 27.69 24.97 26.37
N GLY A 654 26.55 25.44 25.84
CA GLY A 654 25.27 24.74 25.92
C GLY A 654 25.30 23.40 25.21
N LEU A 655 25.77 23.36 23.96
CA LEU A 655 25.93 22.12 23.18
C LEU A 655 26.82 21.11 23.91
N LYS A 656 27.94 21.58 24.46
CA LYS A 656 28.90 20.76 25.23
C LYS A 656 28.23 20.08 26.44
N GLN A 657 27.31 20.77 27.12
CA GLN A 657 26.69 20.27 28.35
C GLN A 657 25.57 19.26 28.14
N ILE A 658 24.97 19.17 26.93
CA ILE A 658 23.80 18.32 26.67
C ILE A 658 24.06 16.88 27.13
N HIS A 659 25.19 16.30 26.75
CA HIS A 659 25.54 14.92 27.12
C HIS A 659 25.57 14.73 28.65
N GLN A 660 26.31 15.59 29.36
CA GLN A 660 26.49 15.51 30.81
C GLN A 660 25.15 15.70 31.55
N GLN A 661 24.35 16.68 31.12
CA GLN A 661 23.05 16.95 31.72
C GLN A 661 22.07 15.79 31.57
N LEU A 662 22.07 15.08 30.43
CA LEU A 662 21.26 13.88 30.24
C LEU A 662 21.79 12.69 31.05
N TYR A 663 23.12 12.56 31.15
CA TYR A 663 23.77 11.53 31.96
C TYR A 663 23.42 11.66 33.44
N ASP A 664 23.59 12.85 34.02
CA ASP A 664 23.33 13.13 35.44
C ASP A 664 21.86 12.90 35.82
N ARG A 665 20.95 13.19 34.90
CA ARG A 665 19.51 12.94 35.04
C ARG A 665 19.09 11.50 34.72
N GLN A 666 20.04 10.62 34.41
CA GLN A 666 19.83 9.20 34.05
C GLN A 666 18.87 9.01 32.87
N LEU A 667 18.87 9.93 31.91
CA LEU A 667 17.90 9.98 30.81
C LEU A 667 18.23 9.04 29.64
N TYR A 668 19.30 8.25 29.72
CA TYR A 668 19.66 7.23 28.73
C TYR A 668 19.05 5.83 29.02
N ARG A 669 18.21 5.71 30.06
CA ARG A 669 17.56 4.44 30.46
C ARG A 669 16.15 4.29 29.89
N GLY A 670 15.74 3.04 29.65
CA GLY A 670 14.39 2.69 29.19
C GLY A 670 14.08 3.14 27.75
N LEU A 671 12.81 3.09 27.36
CA LEU A 671 12.35 3.46 26.01
C LEU A 671 12.63 4.92 25.66
N GLY A 672 12.44 5.85 26.62
CA GLY A 672 12.81 7.25 26.42
C GLY A 672 14.32 7.44 26.23
N GLY A 673 15.13 6.62 26.91
CA GLY A 673 16.58 6.60 26.76
C GLY A 673 17.07 6.13 25.39
N GLN A 674 16.31 5.28 24.70
CA GLN A 674 16.62 4.87 23.32
C GLN A 674 16.62 6.08 22.38
N LEU A 675 15.59 6.92 22.47
CA LEU A 675 15.50 8.18 21.72
C LEU A 675 16.65 9.13 22.08
N MET A 676 16.97 9.29 23.37
CA MET A 676 18.06 10.17 23.79
C MET A 676 19.42 9.69 23.28
N ARG A 677 19.69 8.38 23.31
CA ARG A 677 20.95 7.82 22.77
C ARG A 677 21.10 8.10 21.29
N GLN A 678 20.05 7.84 20.50
CA GLN A 678 20.05 8.13 19.07
C GLN A 678 20.30 9.63 18.81
N ALA A 679 19.54 10.50 19.47
CA ALA A 679 19.64 11.94 19.29
C ALA A 679 21.02 12.49 19.68
N VAL A 680 21.62 12.00 20.78
CA VAL A 680 22.96 12.42 21.19
C VAL A 680 24.04 11.82 20.30
N CYS A 681 23.88 10.61 19.75
CA CYS A 681 24.82 10.11 18.72
C CYS A 681 24.80 11.01 17.48
N VAL A 682 23.62 11.41 16.99
CA VAL A 682 23.52 12.39 15.90
C VAL A 682 24.15 13.73 16.28
N LEU A 683 23.94 14.20 17.52
CA LEU A 683 24.60 15.39 18.04
C LEU A 683 26.13 15.26 17.98
N ILE A 684 26.70 14.17 18.49
CA ILE A 684 28.14 13.91 18.48
C ILE A 684 28.67 13.91 17.05
N GLU A 685 27.99 13.23 16.12
CA GLU A 685 28.35 13.21 14.70
C GLU A 685 28.43 14.64 14.14
N LYS A 686 27.34 15.41 14.27
CA LYS A 686 27.25 16.75 13.69
C LYS A 686 28.20 17.74 14.35
N LEU A 687 28.41 17.68 15.66
CA LEU A 687 29.36 18.56 16.36
C LEU A 687 30.82 18.22 16.00
N SER A 688 31.14 16.95 15.79
CA SER A 688 32.46 16.53 15.30
C SER A 688 32.70 17.01 13.86
N LEU A 689 31.71 16.84 12.97
CA LEU A 689 31.77 17.37 11.59
C LEU A 689 31.83 18.91 11.56
N SER A 690 31.29 19.57 12.58
CA SER A 690 31.35 21.03 12.76
C SER A 690 32.67 21.53 13.35
N LYS A 691 33.63 20.63 13.64
CA LYS A 691 34.94 20.96 14.23
C LYS A 691 34.83 21.82 15.49
N MET A 692 33.88 21.45 16.37
CA MET A 692 33.69 22.18 17.61
C MET A 692 34.97 22.16 18.47
N PRO A 693 35.29 23.25 19.20
CA PRO A 693 36.57 23.41 19.88
C PRO A 693 36.64 22.62 21.20
N PHE A 694 36.49 21.29 21.14
CA PHE A 694 36.48 20.38 22.30
C PHE A 694 37.69 19.44 22.37
N ARG A 695 38.73 19.69 21.57
CA ARG A 695 39.95 18.87 21.57
C ARG A 695 40.61 18.90 22.95
N GLY A 696 40.87 17.72 23.52
CA GLY A 696 41.46 17.57 24.86
C GLY A 696 40.49 17.80 26.02
N ASP A 697 39.20 18.01 25.73
CA ASP A 697 38.17 18.19 26.75
C ASP A 697 37.58 16.85 27.21
N THR A 698 37.22 16.76 28.49
CA THR A 698 36.64 15.55 29.09
C THR A 698 35.29 15.15 28.47
N VAL A 699 34.62 16.06 27.75
CA VAL A 699 33.38 15.73 27.02
C VAL A 699 33.61 14.65 25.96
N ILE A 700 34.81 14.57 25.36
CA ILE A 700 35.14 13.57 24.34
C ILE A 700 35.12 12.17 24.94
N ASP A 701 35.63 12.00 26.16
CA ASP A 701 35.59 10.72 26.89
C ASP A 701 34.13 10.31 27.20
N GLY A 702 33.28 11.27 27.60
CA GLY A 702 31.85 11.03 27.82
C GLY A 702 31.10 10.63 26.54
N TRP A 703 31.42 11.28 25.42
CA TRP A 703 30.87 10.93 24.11
C TRP A 703 31.30 9.54 23.64
N GLN A 704 32.58 9.21 23.77
CA GLN A 704 33.11 7.88 23.46
C GLN A 704 32.48 6.81 24.35
N TRP A 705 32.31 7.08 25.64
CA TRP A 705 31.60 6.20 26.57
C TRP A 705 30.17 5.95 26.09
N LEU A 706 29.41 6.99 25.72
CA LEU A 706 28.02 6.83 25.29
C LEU A 706 27.91 5.98 24.02
N ILE A 707 28.79 6.19 23.05
CA ILE A 707 28.84 5.39 21.82
C ILE A 707 29.11 3.92 22.16
N ASN A 708 30.17 3.65 22.93
CA ASN A 708 30.55 2.30 23.34
C ASN A 708 29.42 1.60 24.11
N ASP A 709 28.81 2.31 25.06
CA ASP A 709 27.72 1.82 25.88
C ASP A 709 26.46 1.54 25.04
N THR A 710 26.21 2.36 24.01
CA THR A 710 25.09 2.17 23.08
C THR A 710 25.28 0.94 22.20
N LEU A 711 26.49 0.73 21.66
CA LEU A 711 26.83 -0.46 20.87
C LEU A 711 26.75 -1.75 21.69
N ARG A 712 27.23 -1.72 22.94
CA ARG A 712 27.22 -2.88 23.86
C ARG A 712 25.81 -3.32 24.27
N HIS A 713 24.86 -2.40 24.30
CA HIS A 713 23.48 -2.67 24.75
C HIS A 713 22.46 -2.71 23.59
N LEU A 714 22.91 -2.90 22.33
CA LEU A 714 22.02 -3.02 21.16
C LEU A 714 20.97 -4.14 21.28
N HIS A 715 21.29 -5.22 22.01
CA HIS A 715 20.35 -6.32 22.27
C HIS A 715 19.18 -5.90 23.20
N LEU A 716 19.34 -4.87 24.03
CA LEU A 716 18.29 -4.31 24.89
C LEU A 716 17.39 -3.30 24.17
N ILE A 717 17.73 -2.94 22.92
CA ILE A 717 17.01 -1.97 22.11
C ILE A 717 15.92 -2.68 21.30
N SER A 718 14.76 -2.02 21.20
CA SER A 718 13.61 -2.53 20.45
C SER A 718 13.98 -2.80 18.99
N SER A 719 13.42 -3.86 18.40
CA SER A 719 13.74 -4.30 17.04
C SER A 719 13.62 -3.17 16.00
N HIS A 720 12.58 -2.33 16.11
CA HIS A 720 12.32 -1.24 15.17
C HIS A 720 13.33 -0.08 15.25
N SER A 721 13.88 0.23 16.43
CA SER A 721 14.85 1.34 16.60
C SER A 721 16.31 0.89 16.55
N ARG A 722 16.56 -0.43 16.60
CA ARG A 722 17.90 -1.00 16.72
C ARG A 722 18.82 -0.61 15.56
N GLN A 723 18.34 -0.71 14.32
CA GLN A 723 19.14 -0.38 13.14
C GLN A 723 19.49 1.12 13.10
N GLN A 724 18.51 2.00 13.34
CA GLN A 724 18.73 3.45 13.38
C GLN A 724 19.73 3.85 14.47
N MET A 725 19.64 3.24 15.65
CA MET A 725 20.57 3.55 16.73
C MET A 725 21.98 3.03 16.46
N LYS A 726 22.11 1.83 15.89
CA LYS A 726 23.40 1.28 15.45
C LYS A 726 24.05 2.20 14.42
N ASP A 727 23.32 2.64 13.41
CA ASP A 727 23.83 3.52 12.35
C ASP A 727 24.23 4.90 12.88
N ALA A 728 23.43 5.47 13.81
CA ALA A 728 23.75 6.73 14.47
C ALA A 728 25.03 6.62 15.33
N ALA A 729 25.18 5.57 16.12
CA ALA A 729 26.37 5.35 16.95
C ALA A 729 27.63 5.13 16.12
N VAL A 730 27.55 4.37 15.02
CA VAL A 730 28.68 4.14 14.10
C VAL A 730 29.07 5.43 13.36
N SER A 731 28.10 6.25 12.95
CA SER A 731 28.38 7.54 12.30
C SER A 731 29.00 8.54 13.27
N ALA A 732 28.49 8.58 14.50
CA ALA A 732 29.05 9.37 15.59
C ALA A 732 30.50 9.01 15.88
N LEU A 733 30.80 7.71 15.98
CA LEU A 733 32.16 7.21 16.18
C LEU A 733 33.10 7.65 15.07
N ALA A 734 32.72 7.43 13.81
CA ALA A 734 33.56 7.77 12.67
C ALA A 734 33.94 9.26 12.65
N ALA A 735 32.97 10.13 12.91
CA ALA A 735 33.18 11.57 12.97
C ALA A 735 34.01 11.98 14.19
N LEU A 736 33.72 11.44 15.38
CA LEU A 736 34.44 11.73 16.62
C LEU A 736 35.91 11.33 16.51
N CYS A 737 36.19 10.10 16.06
CA CYS A 737 37.55 9.62 15.90
C CYS A 737 38.32 10.49 14.90
N SER A 738 37.70 10.82 13.75
CA SER A 738 38.36 11.60 12.70
C SER A 738 38.76 13.01 13.17
N GLU A 739 37.95 13.65 14.01
CA GLU A 739 38.20 15.02 14.47
C GLU A 739 39.08 15.10 15.72
N TYR A 740 38.81 14.26 16.73
CA TYR A 740 39.38 14.44 18.07
C TYR A 740 40.53 13.49 18.43
N TYR A 741 40.68 12.35 17.75
CA TYR A 741 41.75 11.38 18.04
C TYR A 741 42.94 11.45 17.08
N MET A 742 42.95 12.41 16.16
CA MET A 742 44.10 12.70 15.30
C MET A 742 45.08 13.64 16.04
N LYS A 743 46.24 13.11 16.45
CA LYS A 743 47.28 13.85 17.19
C LYS A 743 48.09 14.76 16.25
N GLU A 744 48.62 14.16 15.19
CA GLU A 744 49.28 14.82 14.06
C GLU A 744 48.61 14.36 12.76
N PRO A 745 48.75 15.09 11.64
CA PRO A 745 48.15 14.69 10.36
C PRO A 745 48.55 13.24 9.98
N GLY A 746 47.60 12.31 10.09
CA GLY A 746 47.80 10.89 9.77
C GLY A 746 48.35 10.01 10.90
N GLU A 747 48.49 10.53 12.13
CA GLU A 747 48.94 9.75 13.30
C GLU A 747 47.90 9.77 14.44
N ALA A 748 47.59 8.58 14.95
CA ALA A 748 46.75 8.37 16.13
C ALA A 748 47.51 8.66 17.42
N ASP A 749 46.79 8.96 18.50
CA ASP A 749 47.32 8.74 19.85
C ASP A 749 47.51 7.22 20.07
N PRO A 750 48.74 6.73 20.33
CA PRO A 750 48.99 5.29 20.50
C PRO A 750 48.22 4.67 21.65
N ALA A 751 47.98 5.41 22.75
CA ALA A 751 47.26 4.89 23.90
C ALA A 751 45.78 4.67 23.57
N ILE A 752 45.16 5.66 22.91
CA ILE A 752 43.75 5.58 22.48
C ILE A 752 43.58 4.52 21.39
N GLN A 753 44.52 4.43 20.44
CA GLN A 753 44.50 3.40 19.40
C GLN A 753 44.51 2.00 20.00
N GLU A 754 45.40 1.74 20.96
CA GLU A 754 45.51 0.45 21.64
C GLU A 754 44.24 0.11 22.42
N GLU A 755 43.77 1.04 23.26
CA GLU A 755 42.59 0.85 24.08
C GLU A 755 41.34 0.55 23.23
N LEU A 756 41.09 1.38 22.22
CA LEU A 756 39.89 1.31 21.38
C LEU A 756 39.85 0.00 20.57
N ILE A 757 40.96 -0.34 19.89
CA ILE A 757 41.02 -1.54 19.03
C ILE A 757 40.95 -2.81 19.88
N THR A 758 41.68 -2.88 20.99
CA THR A 758 41.67 -4.06 21.86
C THR A 758 40.29 -4.27 22.48
N GLN A 759 39.62 -3.20 22.92
CA GLN A 759 38.25 -3.29 23.42
C GLN A 759 37.29 -3.78 22.32
N TYR A 760 37.33 -3.20 21.12
CA TYR A 760 36.35 -3.52 20.07
C TYR A 760 36.53 -4.93 19.52
N LEU A 761 37.78 -5.40 19.41
CA LEU A 761 38.09 -6.78 19.04
C LEU A 761 37.64 -7.80 20.09
N ALA A 762 37.64 -7.43 21.38
CA ALA A 762 37.10 -8.29 22.42
C ALA A 762 35.58 -8.45 22.29
N GLU A 763 34.87 -7.37 21.95
CA GLU A 763 33.41 -7.37 21.78
C GLU A 763 32.93 -8.14 20.54
N LEU A 764 33.80 -8.45 19.58
CA LEU A 764 33.48 -9.36 18.46
C LEU A 764 33.18 -10.80 18.92
N ARG A 765 33.58 -11.18 20.14
CA ARG A 765 33.31 -12.49 20.76
C ARG A 765 32.18 -12.45 21.79
N ASN A 766 31.43 -11.35 21.84
CA ASN A 766 30.33 -11.17 22.79
C ASN A 766 29.22 -12.22 22.51
N PRO A 767 28.58 -12.82 23.51
CA PRO A 767 27.48 -13.77 23.28
C PRO A 767 26.26 -13.16 22.58
N GLU A 768 26.10 -11.84 22.59
CA GLU A 768 24.97 -11.15 21.99
C GLU A 768 25.24 -10.75 20.52
N GLU A 769 24.48 -11.30 19.57
CA GLU A 769 24.63 -11.06 18.11
C GLU A 769 24.69 -9.56 17.77
N MET A 770 23.78 -8.78 18.36
CA MET A 770 23.64 -7.36 18.04
C MET A 770 24.80 -6.51 18.56
N THR A 771 25.44 -6.96 19.64
CA THR A 771 26.68 -6.36 20.13
C THR A 771 27.80 -6.61 19.12
N ARG A 772 27.95 -7.86 18.61
CA ARG A 772 28.92 -8.17 17.55
C ARG A 772 28.67 -7.35 16.28
N CYS A 773 27.40 -7.16 15.89
CA CYS A 773 27.03 -6.32 14.75
C CYS A 773 27.53 -4.87 14.93
N GLY A 774 27.23 -4.28 16.09
CA GLY A 774 27.60 -2.91 16.42
C GLY A 774 29.11 -2.69 16.37
N PHE A 775 29.89 -3.55 17.04
CA PHE A 775 31.34 -3.44 17.07
C PHE A 775 32.03 -3.83 15.76
N SER A 776 31.44 -4.72 14.95
CA SER A 776 31.92 -4.98 13.58
C SER A 776 31.83 -3.72 12.73
N LEU A 777 30.66 -3.08 12.71
CA LEU A 777 30.49 -1.82 11.95
C LEU A 777 31.33 -0.67 12.50
N ALA A 778 31.52 -0.62 13.83
CA ALA A 778 32.38 0.36 14.49
C ALA A 778 33.84 0.23 14.03
N LEU A 779 34.41 -0.98 14.03
CA LEU A 779 35.74 -1.26 13.46
C LEU A 779 35.78 -0.89 11.96
N GLY A 780 34.72 -1.23 11.24
CA GLY A 780 34.53 -0.88 9.83
C GLY A 780 34.57 0.62 9.55
N ALA A 781 34.23 1.45 10.53
CA ALA A 781 34.07 2.89 10.38
C ALA A 781 35.27 3.71 10.90
N LEU A 782 36.30 3.05 11.46
CA LEU A 782 37.50 3.73 11.96
C LEU A 782 38.27 4.42 10.82
N PRO A 783 38.78 5.64 11.01
CA PRO A 783 39.63 6.31 10.03
C PRO A 783 40.97 5.59 9.85
N GLY A 784 41.58 5.74 8.67
CA GLY A 784 42.80 4.99 8.30
C GLY A 784 43.99 5.17 9.24
N PHE A 785 44.14 6.33 9.87
CA PHE A 785 45.24 6.58 10.83
C PHE A 785 45.11 5.75 12.12
N LEU A 786 43.89 5.34 12.51
CA LEU A 786 43.68 4.42 13.63
C LEU A 786 43.92 2.95 13.23
N LEU A 787 43.79 2.60 11.95
CA LEU A 787 44.03 1.24 11.47
C LEU A 787 45.50 0.94 11.18
N LYS A 788 46.32 1.98 10.96
CA LYS A 788 47.75 1.85 10.65
C LYS A 788 48.50 1.08 11.75
N GLY A 789 49.19 0.01 11.37
CA GLY A 789 49.95 -0.85 12.29
C GLY A 789 49.11 -1.89 13.01
N ARG A 790 47.79 -1.93 12.79
CA ARG A 790 46.84 -2.83 13.47
C ARG A 790 45.88 -3.55 12.52
N LEU A 791 46.03 -3.33 11.22
CA LEU A 791 45.10 -3.80 10.20
C LEU A 791 44.95 -5.33 10.18
N GLN A 792 46.02 -6.10 10.29
CA GLN A 792 45.93 -7.57 10.32
C GLN A 792 45.15 -8.06 11.53
N GLN A 793 45.36 -7.44 12.69
CA GLN A 793 44.65 -7.81 13.90
C GLN A 793 43.14 -7.57 13.75
N VAL A 794 42.75 -6.42 13.19
CA VAL A 794 41.35 -6.06 12.93
C VAL A 794 40.71 -7.00 11.90
N LEU A 795 41.38 -7.21 10.76
CA LEU A 795 40.88 -8.11 9.71
C LEU A 795 40.75 -9.55 10.21
N THR A 796 41.71 -10.04 11.01
CA THR A 796 41.62 -11.37 11.61
C THR A 796 40.41 -11.49 12.53
N GLY A 797 40.16 -10.49 13.38
CA GLY A 797 38.99 -10.46 14.26
C GLY A 797 37.67 -10.47 13.47
N LEU A 798 37.53 -9.63 12.45
CA LEU A 798 36.33 -9.57 11.62
C LEU A 798 36.11 -10.84 10.81
N ARG A 799 37.18 -11.45 10.27
CA ARG A 799 37.09 -12.75 9.58
C ARG A 799 36.58 -13.86 10.49
N ALA A 800 37.02 -13.88 11.75
CA ALA A 800 36.49 -14.84 12.73
C ALA A 800 34.97 -14.71 12.90
N VAL A 801 34.42 -13.49 12.85
CA VAL A 801 32.97 -13.24 12.91
C VAL A 801 32.24 -13.78 11.70
N THR A 802 32.87 -13.86 10.52
CA THR A 802 32.23 -14.34 9.28
C THR A 802 32.05 -15.86 9.22
N HIS A 803 32.75 -16.62 10.07
CA HIS A 803 32.65 -18.08 10.08
C HIS A 803 31.43 -18.56 10.86
N THR A 804 30.73 -19.54 10.30
CA THR A 804 29.59 -20.20 10.97
C THR A 804 30.09 -21.25 11.97
N SER A 805 29.79 -21.06 13.25
CA SER A 805 30.00 -22.05 14.31
C SER A 805 28.66 -22.69 14.72
N PRO A 806 28.61 -23.89 15.31
CA PRO A 806 27.36 -24.48 15.83
C PRO A 806 26.64 -23.62 16.87
N GLU A 807 27.39 -22.80 17.61
CA GLU A 807 26.87 -21.91 18.66
C GLU A 807 26.24 -20.63 18.08
N ASP A 808 26.81 -20.13 16.97
CA ASP A 808 26.44 -18.85 16.35
C ASP A 808 25.77 -19.04 14.97
N VAL A 809 25.22 -20.22 14.66
CA VAL A 809 24.60 -20.52 13.35
C VAL A 809 23.56 -19.45 12.99
N SER A 810 22.72 -19.08 13.96
CA SER A 810 21.65 -18.08 13.80
C SER A 810 22.16 -16.64 13.64
N PHE A 811 23.46 -16.35 13.85
CA PHE A 811 24.01 -15.00 13.87
C PHE A 811 24.29 -14.42 12.47
N ALA A 812 23.30 -14.53 11.59
CA ALA A 812 23.40 -14.07 10.21
C ALA A 812 23.62 -12.56 10.10
N GLU A 813 23.07 -11.74 11.01
CA GLU A 813 23.30 -10.29 10.97
C GLU A 813 24.72 -9.93 11.37
N SER A 814 25.30 -10.66 12.33
CA SER A 814 26.70 -10.47 12.73
C SER A 814 27.64 -10.78 11.57
N ARG A 815 27.41 -11.88 10.84
CA ARG A 815 28.21 -12.22 9.64
C ARG A 815 28.07 -11.16 8.56
N ARG A 816 26.84 -10.75 8.26
CA ARG A 816 26.54 -9.66 7.31
C ARG A 816 27.33 -8.38 7.64
N ASP A 817 27.29 -7.95 8.90
CA ASP A 817 27.92 -6.69 9.31
C ASP A 817 29.45 -6.82 9.42
N GLY A 818 29.97 -8.01 9.74
CA GLY A 818 31.40 -8.33 9.63
C GLY A 818 31.92 -8.19 8.19
N LEU A 819 31.18 -8.70 7.19
CA LEU A 819 31.54 -8.56 5.77
C LEU A 819 31.56 -7.09 5.33
N LYS A 820 30.51 -6.34 5.67
CA LYS A 820 30.44 -4.90 5.37
C LYS A 820 31.61 -4.13 6.00
N ALA A 821 31.99 -4.48 7.23
CA ALA A 821 33.11 -3.88 7.92
C ALA A 821 34.45 -4.15 7.21
N ILE A 822 34.68 -5.40 6.79
CA ILE A 822 35.89 -5.77 6.01
C ILE A 822 35.97 -4.94 4.73
N ALA A 823 34.88 -4.85 3.95
CA ALA A 823 34.86 -4.07 2.72
C ALA A 823 35.14 -2.59 2.96
N ARG A 824 34.51 -2.00 3.99
CA ARG A 824 34.70 -0.59 4.34
C ARG A 824 36.13 -0.29 4.81
N ILE A 825 36.75 -1.21 5.57
CA ILE A 825 38.16 -1.11 5.96
C ILE A 825 39.04 -1.12 4.71
N CYS A 826 38.81 -2.03 3.77
CA CYS A 826 39.58 -2.10 2.53
C CYS A 826 39.53 -0.77 1.76
N GLN A 827 38.33 -0.16 1.64
CA GLN A 827 38.18 1.17 1.02
C GLN A 827 38.93 2.27 1.80
N THR A 828 38.94 2.19 3.14
CA THR A 828 39.53 3.21 4.01
C THR A 828 41.07 3.18 3.99
N VAL A 829 41.68 1.99 4.01
CA VAL A 829 43.15 1.85 3.99
C VAL A 829 43.74 1.87 2.57
N GLY A 830 42.92 1.54 1.57
CA GLY A 830 43.34 1.46 0.18
C GLY A 830 44.28 0.27 -0.10
N VAL A 831 44.90 0.30 -1.28
CA VAL A 831 45.79 -0.77 -1.77
C VAL A 831 47.18 -0.19 -1.98
N LYS A 832 48.21 -0.81 -1.38
CA LYS A 832 49.61 -0.39 -1.53
C LYS A 832 50.53 -1.60 -1.47
N ALA A 833 51.60 -1.58 -2.27
CA ALA A 833 52.73 -2.49 -2.06
C ALA A 833 53.44 -2.10 -0.76
N GLY A 834 53.29 -2.89 0.30
CA GLY A 834 53.80 -2.55 1.63
C GLY A 834 53.41 -3.56 2.70
N ALA A 835 53.62 -3.18 3.96
CA ALA A 835 53.34 -4.03 5.10
C ALA A 835 51.84 -4.40 5.17
N PRO A 836 51.49 -5.66 5.48
CA PRO A 836 50.10 -6.12 5.58
C PRO A 836 49.30 -5.40 6.68
N ASP A 837 49.97 -4.69 7.58
CA ASP A 837 49.37 -3.91 8.66
C ASP A 837 49.00 -2.45 8.30
N GLU A 838 49.27 -2.00 7.07
CA GLU A 838 48.98 -0.62 6.65
C GLU A 838 47.96 -0.50 5.51
N ALA A 839 47.88 -1.47 4.62
CA ALA A 839 47.00 -1.45 3.45
C ALA A 839 46.65 -2.87 2.98
N VAL A 840 45.70 -2.96 2.04
CA VAL A 840 45.48 -4.21 1.30
C VAL A 840 46.68 -4.45 0.37
N CYS A 841 47.24 -5.65 0.43
CA CYS A 841 48.42 -6.05 -0.33
C CYS A 841 48.41 -7.56 -0.63
N GLY A 842 49.39 -8.05 -1.39
CA GLY A 842 49.45 -9.46 -1.79
C GLY A 842 49.47 -10.47 -0.62
N GLU A 843 49.95 -10.08 0.56
CA GLU A 843 50.03 -10.97 1.73
C GLU A 843 48.68 -11.19 2.44
N ASN A 844 47.75 -10.23 2.33
CA ASN A 844 46.46 -10.28 3.04
C ASN A 844 45.24 -10.42 2.13
N VAL A 845 45.35 -10.08 0.84
CA VAL A 845 44.23 -10.05 -0.10
C VAL A 845 43.56 -11.40 -0.31
N SER A 846 44.34 -12.48 -0.40
CA SER A 846 43.83 -13.84 -0.56
C SER A 846 42.94 -14.26 0.61
N GLN A 847 43.35 -13.91 1.83
CA GLN A 847 42.61 -14.19 3.06
C GLN A 847 41.29 -13.40 3.14
N ILE A 848 41.30 -12.15 2.66
CA ILE A 848 40.10 -11.31 2.57
C ILE A 848 39.12 -11.93 1.58
N TYR A 849 39.56 -12.24 0.34
CA TYR A 849 38.70 -12.88 -0.65
C TYR A 849 38.14 -14.22 -0.17
N CYS A 850 38.95 -15.04 0.50
CA CYS A 850 38.50 -16.31 1.06
C CYS A 850 37.36 -16.13 2.07
N ALA A 851 37.42 -15.11 2.94
CA ALA A 851 36.34 -14.84 3.89
C ALA A 851 35.05 -14.36 3.20
N LEU A 852 35.18 -13.46 2.21
CA LEU A 852 34.04 -12.95 1.46
C LEU A 852 33.37 -14.05 0.62
N LEU A 853 34.16 -14.85 -0.11
CA LEU A 853 33.68 -15.97 -0.92
C LEU A 853 33.07 -17.08 -0.07
N GLY A 854 33.65 -17.38 1.10
CA GLY A 854 33.11 -18.40 2.01
C GLY A 854 31.70 -18.07 2.54
N CYS A 855 31.30 -16.80 2.50
CA CYS A 855 29.96 -16.35 2.88
C CYS A 855 28.92 -16.40 1.75
N MET A 856 29.33 -16.70 0.51
CA MET A 856 28.40 -16.85 -0.62
C MET A 856 27.53 -18.12 -0.51
N ASP A 857 27.93 -19.07 0.33
CA ASP A 857 27.21 -20.33 0.58
C ASP A 857 26.42 -20.32 1.90
N ASP A 858 26.25 -19.15 2.53
CA ASP A 858 25.44 -19.05 3.75
C ASP A 858 23.95 -19.11 3.41
N TYR A 859 23.34 -20.29 3.59
CA TYR A 859 21.90 -20.55 3.45
C TYR A 859 21.22 -20.79 4.81
N THR A 860 21.67 -20.10 5.86
CA THR A 860 21.07 -20.19 7.20
C THR A 860 19.59 -19.82 7.15
N THR A 861 18.75 -20.67 7.76
CA THR A 861 17.30 -20.45 7.88
C THR A 861 16.88 -20.32 9.34
N ASP A 862 15.90 -19.45 9.60
CA ASP A 862 15.20 -19.36 10.88
C ASP A 862 13.68 -19.20 10.66
N SER A 863 12.91 -18.81 11.69
CA SER A 863 11.46 -18.59 11.58
C SER A 863 11.05 -17.50 10.59
N ARG A 864 11.97 -16.64 10.16
CA ARG A 864 11.78 -15.57 9.16
C ARG A 864 12.10 -16.06 7.73
N GLY A 865 12.56 -17.30 7.57
CA GLY A 865 12.98 -17.88 6.29
C GLY A 865 14.50 -17.89 6.12
N ASP A 866 14.99 -17.70 4.90
CA ASP A 866 16.43 -17.68 4.55
C ASP A 866 17.08 -16.35 4.95
N VAL A 867 17.51 -16.27 6.21
CA VAL A 867 18.25 -15.12 6.76
C VAL A 867 19.70 -15.05 6.26
N GLY A 868 20.25 -16.18 5.80
CA GLY A 868 21.53 -16.25 5.11
C GLY A 868 21.59 -15.36 3.87
N THR A 869 20.43 -15.06 3.26
CA THR A 869 20.34 -14.09 2.15
C THR A 869 21.01 -12.75 2.46
N TRP A 870 20.92 -12.26 3.71
CA TRP A 870 21.55 -11.01 4.11
C TRP A 870 23.07 -11.08 4.07
N VAL A 871 23.62 -12.23 4.46
CA VAL A 871 25.05 -12.54 4.42
C VAL A 871 25.52 -12.61 2.97
N ARG A 872 24.82 -13.37 2.12
CA ARG A 872 25.15 -13.50 0.69
C ARG A 872 25.10 -12.16 -0.04
N LYS A 873 24.11 -11.30 0.27
CA LYS A 873 24.03 -9.94 -0.30
C LYS A 873 25.19 -9.05 0.14
N ALA A 874 25.54 -9.08 1.42
CA ALA A 874 26.71 -8.36 1.91
C ALA A 874 28.01 -8.88 1.29
N ALA A 875 28.15 -10.20 1.13
CA ALA A 875 29.29 -10.82 0.47
C ALA A 875 29.41 -10.36 -0.99
N MET A 876 28.32 -10.39 -1.78
CA MET A 876 28.32 -9.93 -3.17
C MET A 876 28.76 -8.47 -3.30
N THR A 877 28.19 -7.56 -2.51
CA THR A 877 28.59 -6.14 -2.53
C THR A 877 30.04 -5.97 -2.08
N SER A 878 30.47 -6.68 -1.04
CA SER A 878 31.85 -6.61 -0.54
C SER A 878 32.87 -7.12 -1.55
N LEU A 879 32.55 -8.22 -2.26
CA LEU A 879 33.36 -8.74 -3.36
C LEU A 879 33.46 -7.74 -4.50
N MET A 880 32.34 -7.12 -4.86
CA MET A 880 32.32 -6.07 -5.88
C MET A 880 33.23 -4.91 -5.49
N ASP A 881 33.02 -4.33 -4.31
CA ASP A 881 33.74 -3.16 -3.83
C ASP A 881 35.25 -3.41 -3.75
N LEU A 882 35.67 -4.57 -3.21
CA LEU A 882 37.08 -4.96 -3.13
C LEU A 882 37.69 -5.18 -4.52
N THR A 883 36.98 -5.87 -5.42
CA THR A 883 37.49 -6.15 -6.78
C THR A 883 37.66 -4.85 -7.57
N LEU A 884 36.70 -3.91 -7.45
CA LEU A 884 36.78 -2.59 -8.08
C LEU A 884 37.94 -1.76 -7.51
N LEU A 885 38.17 -1.82 -6.20
CA LEU A 885 39.29 -1.14 -5.54
C LEU A 885 40.64 -1.66 -6.05
N LEU A 886 40.80 -2.98 -6.13
CA LEU A 886 42.01 -3.62 -6.63
C LEU A 886 42.21 -3.36 -8.12
N ALA A 887 41.16 -3.45 -8.95
CA ALA A 887 41.25 -3.17 -10.36
C ALA A 887 41.77 -1.74 -10.63
N ARG A 888 41.30 -0.75 -9.86
CA ARG A 888 41.76 0.65 -9.94
C ARG A 888 43.21 0.88 -9.52
N SER A 889 43.71 0.07 -8.59
CA SER A 889 44.95 0.36 -7.88
C SER A 889 46.09 -0.59 -8.25
N GLN A 890 45.86 -1.90 -8.13
CA GLN A 890 46.82 -2.99 -8.40
C GLN A 890 46.06 -4.21 -8.94
N PRO A 891 45.67 -4.21 -10.24
CA PRO A 891 44.89 -5.29 -10.84
C PRO A 891 45.61 -6.65 -10.81
N GLU A 892 46.94 -6.67 -10.72
CA GLU A 892 47.77 -7.88 -10.60
C GLU A 892 47.50 -8.71 -9.33
N LEU A 893 46.87 -8.12 -8.31
CA LEU A 893 46.47 -8.84 -7.08
C LEU A 893 45.18 -9.66 -7.25
N ILE A 894 44.46 -9.48 -8.36
CA ILE A 894 43.25 -10.24 -8.68
C ILE A 894 43.66 -11.52 -9.39
N GLU A 895 43.78 -12.62 -8.64
CA GLU A 895 44.10 -13.93 -9.21
C GLU A 895 42.97 -14.43 -10.13
N ALA A 896 43.34 -15.10 -11.23
CA ALA A 896 42.38 -15.59 -12.22
C ALA A 896 41.32 -16.53 -11.61
N HIS A 897 41.73 -17.46 -10.76
CA HIS A 897 40.82 -18.38 -10.07
C HIS A 897 39.86 -17.66 -9.11
N THR A 898 40.33 -16.59 -8.45
CA THR A 898 39.50 -15.77 -7.58
C THR A 898 38.45 -15.02 -8.38
N CYS A 899 38.83 -14.39 -9.50
CA CYS A 899 37.90 -13.72 -10.40
C CYS A 899 36.84 -14.70 -10.96
N GLU A 900 37.27 -15.90 -11.36
CA GLU A 900 36.36 -16.95 -11.82
C GLU A 900 35.32 -17.30 -10.75
N ARG A 901 35.75 -17.58 -9.51
CA ARG A 901 34.86 -17.91 -8.40
C ARG A 901 33.86 -16.79 -8.11
N ILE A 902 34.31 -15.53 -8.10
CA ILE A 902 33.43 -14.38 -7.89
C ILE A 902 32.33 -14.37 -8.95
N MET A 903 32.70 -14.44 -10.23
CA MET A 903 31.74 -14.38 -11.32
C MET A 903 30.77 -15.57 -11.29
N CYS A 904 31.25 -16.78 -10.96
CA CYS A 904 30.42 -17.98 -10.82
C CYS A 904 29.42 -17.89 -9.67
N CYS A 905 29.86 -17.52 -8.46
CA CYS A 905 28.98 -17.40 -7.30
C CYS A 905 27.92 -16.31 -7.50
N VAL A 906 28.27 -15.18 -8.12
CA VAL A 906 27.31 -14.11 -8.43
C VAL A 906 26.30 -14.57 -9.50
N ALA A 907 26.75 -15.28 -10.54
CA ALA A 907 25.84 -15.86 -11.56
C ALA A 907 24.84 -16.86 -10.96
N GLN A 908 25.26 -17.66 -9.98
CA GLN A 908 24.35 -18.53 -9.22
C GLN A 908 23.27 -17.71 -8.50
N GLN A 909 23.65 -16.68 -7.74
CA GLN A 909 22.69 -15.83 -7.03
C GLN A 909 21.75 -15.10 -7.99
N ALA A 910 22.22 -14.72 -9.18
CA ALA A 910 21.37 -14.16 -10.24
C ALA A 910 20.38 -15.19 -10.81
N SER A 911 20.64 -16.48 -10.66
CA SER A 911 19.77 -17.57 -11.15
C SER A 911 18.76 -18.05 -10.10
N GLU A 912 18.80 -17.53 -8.87
CA GLU A 912 17.95 -17.97 -7.76
C GLU A 912 16.57 -17.29 -7.69
N LYS A 913 15.72 -17.83 -6.81
CA LYS A 913 14.26 -17.62 -6.79
C LYS A 913 13.79 -16.25 -6.28
N ILE A 914 14.61 -15.53 -5.51
CA ILE A 914 14.17 -14.29 -4.83
C ILE A 914 14.46 -13.05 -5.69
N ASP A 915 13.41 -12.36 -6.12
CA ASP A 915 13.45 -11.27 -7.10
C ASP A 915 14.44 -10.14 -6.74
N ARG A 916 14.37 -9.61 -5.52
CA ARG A 916 15.26 -8.53 -5.06
C ARG A 916 16.74 -8.94 -5.00
N PHE A 917 17.01 -10.21 -4.70
CA PHE A 917 18.40 -10.72 -4.64
C PHE A 917 18.93 -11.05 -6.03
N ARG A 918 18.10 -11.62 -6.90
CA ARG A 918 18.41 -11.80 -8.31
C ARG A 918 18.77 -10.47 -8.98
N ALA A 919 17.98 -9.41 -8.74
CA ALA A 919 18.28 -8.08 -9.26
C ALA A 919 19.61 -7.53 -8.73
N HIS A 920 19.89 -7.70 -7.44
CA HIS A 920 21.16 -7.29 -6.83
C HIS A 920 22.36 -8.06 -7.40
N ALA A 921 22.24 -9.38 -7.53
CA ALA A 921 23.28 -10.23 -8.09
C ALA A 921 23.55 -9.90 -9.56
N ALA A 922 22.51 -9.70 -10.37
CA ALA A 922 22.64 -9.24 -11.75
C ALA A 922 23.35 -7.87 -11.82
N SER A 923 22.98 -6.92 -10.96
CA SER A 923 23.65 -5.62 -10.88
C SER A 923 25.14 -5.75 -10.56
N VAL A 924 25.50 -6.61 -9.59
CA VAL A 924 26.90 -6.89 -9.25
C VAL A 924 27.64 -7.55 -10.42
N PHE A 925 27.06 -8.57 -11.05
CA PHE A 925 27.65 -9.29 -12.19
C PHE A 925 27.96 -8.33 -13.34
N LEU A 926 27.00 -7.49 -13.69
CA LEU A 926 27.10 -6.52 -14.78
C LEU A 926 28.07 -5.38 -14.46
N THR A 927 28.09 -4.93 -13.19
CA THR A 927 29.06 -3.92 -12.74
C THR A 927 30.48 -4.45 -12.88
N LEU A 928 30.74 -5.69 -12.47
CA LEU A 928 32.06 -6.32 -12.62
C LEU A 928 32.45 -6.53 -14.09
N LEU A 929 31.51 -6.99 -14.92
CA LEU A 929 31.74 -7.21 -16.35
C LEU A 929 32.08 -5.90 -17.08
N HIS A 930 31.27 -4.85 -16.87
CA HIS A 930 31.36 -3.59 -17.61
C HIS A 930 32.19 -2.49 -16.95
N PHE A 931 32.83 -2.77 -15.82
CA PHE A 931 33.78 -1.84 -15.24
C PHE A 931 34.98 -1.65 -16.18
N ASP A 932 35.28 -0.39 -16.55
CA ASP A 932 36.31 -0.04 -17.56
C ASP A 932 37.39 0.93 -17.04
N SER A 933 37.56 1.07 -15.73
CA SER A 933 38.44 2.12 -15.17
C SER A 933 39.45 1.58 -14.16
N PRO A 934 40.44 0.74 -14.56
CA PRO A 934 40.56 -0.03 -15.80
C PRO A 934 39.70 -1.32 -15.77
N PRO A 935 39.56 -2.05 -16.89
CA PRO A 935 38.82 -3.31 -16.92
C PRO A 935 39.31 -4.35 -15.91
N ILE A 936 38.37 -5.07 -15.27
CA ILE A 936 38.71 -6.14 -14.33
C ILE A 936 39.43 -7.28 -15.09
N PRO A 937 40.65 -7.67 -14.68
CA PRO A 937 41.40 -8.73 -15.33
C PRO A 937 40.74 -10.10 -15.09
N HIS A 938 41.04 -11.07 -15.96
CA HIS A 938 40.67 -12.48 -15.79
C HIS A 938 39.16 -12.81 -15.72
N VAL A 939 38.26 -11.89 -16.08
CA VAL A 939 36.82 -12.21 -16.22
C VAL A 939 36.66 -13.36 -17.25
N PRO A 940 36.17 -14.54 -16.83
CA PRO A 940 36.04 -15.69 -17.73
C PRO A 940 35.06 -15.38 -18.87
N HIS A 941 35.39 -15.80 -20.09
CA HIS A 941 34.52 -15.61 -21.26
C HIS A 941 34.05 -14.15 -21.49
N ARG A 942 34.88 -13.15 -21.12
CA ARG A 942 34.50 -11.72 -21.20
C ARG A 942 33.87 -11.35 -22.56
N GLY A 943 34.46 -11.81 -23.67
CA GLY A 943 33.96 -11.49 -25.01
C GLY A 943 32.60 -12.11 -25.32
N GLU A 944 32.31 -13.32 -24.84
CA GLU A 944 30.99 -13.94 -24.95
C GLU A 944 29.97 -13.29 -24.01
N LEU A 945 30.39 -12.95 -22.78
CA LEU A 945 29.53 -12.26 -21.82
C LEU A 945 29.11 -10.87 -22.31
N GLU A 946 30.02 -10.09 -22.88
CA GLU A 946 29.71 -8.78 -23.45
C GLU A 946 28.76 -8.87 -24.65
N LYS A 947 28.74 -10.01 -25.37
CA LYS A 947 27.75 -10.29 -26.42
C LYS A 947 26.39 -10.67 -25.85
N LEU A 948 26.36 -11.45 -24.77
CA LEU A 948 25.11 -11.86 -24.10
C LEU A 948 24.47 -10.71 -23.31
N PHE A 949 25.29 -9.82 -22.77
CA PHE A 949 24.89 -8.68 -21.94
C PHE A 949 25.52 -7.40 -22.51
N PRO A 950 25.05 -6.87 -23.64
CA PRO A 950 25.56 -5.62 -24.18
C PRO A 950 25.12 -4.44 -23.30
N ARG A 951 25.99 -3.43 -23.15
CA ARG A 951 25.76 -2.24 -22.29
C ARG A 951 24.45 -1.51 -22.57
N SER A 952 24.02 -1.48 -23.83
CA SER A 952 22.76 -0.86 -24.26
C SER A 952 21.54 -1.54 -23.66
N ASP A 953 21.55 -2.87 -23.61
CA ASP A 953 20.36 -3.66 -23.33
C ASP A 953 20.18 -3.80 -21.82
N VAL A 954 21.27 -4.01 -21.10
CA VAL A 954 21.26 -4.30 -19.65
C VAL A 954 20.65 -3.20 -18.79
N ALA A 955 20.73 -1.94 -19.23
CA ALA A 955 20.14 -0.79 -18.55
C ALA A 955 18.61 -0.75 -18.65
N SER A 956 18.05 -1.37 -19.70
CA SER A 956 16.59 -1.43 -19.94
C SER A 956 15.91 -2.64 -19.30
N VAL A 957 16.70 -3.64 -18.86
CA VAL A 957 16.19 -4.90 -18.34
C VAL A 957 15.79 -4.76 -16.88
N ASN A 958 14.54 -5.12 -16.56
CA ASN A 958 14.12 -5.27 -15.18
C ASN A 958 14.57 -6.64 -14.63
N TRP A 959 15.71 -6.65 -13.95
CA TRP A 959 16.29 -7.87 -13.36
C TRP A 959 15.49 -8.44 -12.19
N SER A 960 14.58 -7.67 -11.58
CA SER A 960 13.65 -8.23 -10.58
C SER A 960 12.54 -9.04 -11.24
N ALA A 961 12.16 -8.76 -12.49
CA ALA A 961 11.12 -9.48 -13.21
C ALA A 961 11.63 -10.83 -13.75
N PRO A 962 11.07 -11.98 -13.31
CA PRO A 962 11.46 -13.31 -13.82
C PRO A 962 11.43 -13.42 -15.35
N SER A 963 10.41 -12.81 -15.99
CA SER A 963 10.18 -12.86 -17.44
C SER A 963 11.27 -12.19 -18.27
N GLN A 964 12.02 -11.24 -17.71
CA GLN A 964 13.09 -10.55 -18.42
C GLN A 964 14.48 -11.06 -18.02
N ALA A 965 14.64 -11.48 -16.76
CA ALA A 965 15.90 -11.93 -16.20
C ALA A 965 16.28 -13.35 -16.68
N PHE A 966 15.39 -14.34 -16.50
CA PHE A 966 15.71 -15.75 -16.78
C PHE A 966 16.09 -16.03 -18.24
N PRO A 967 15.43 -15.47 -19.27
CA PRO A 967 15.80 -15.75 -20.66
C PRO A 967 17.26 -15.39 -21.00
N ARG A 968 17.81 -14.36 -20.31
CA ARG A 968 19.19 -13.90 -20.47
C ARG A 968 20.15 -14.70 -19.60
N ILE A 969 19.81 -14.90 -18.33
CA ILE A 969 20.66 -15.64 -17.38
C ILE A 969 20.86 -17.08 -17.84
N THR A 970 19.82 -17.74 -18.36
CA THR A 970 19.89 -19.12 -18.84
C THR A 970 20.89 -19.29 -20.00
N GLN A 971 21.18 -18.24 -20.79
CA GLN A 971 22.19 -18.30 -21.85
C GLN A 971 23.61 -18.59 -21.31
N LEU A 972 23.87 -18.27 -20.03
CA LEU A 972 25.14 -18.59 -19.38
C LEU A 972 25.40 -20.10 -19.27
N LEU A 973 24.38 -20.95 -19.38
CA LEU A 973 24.54 -22.42 -19.41
C LEU A 973 25.41 -22.89 -20.59
N GLY A 974 25.47 -22.11 -21.67
CA GLY A 974 26.33 -22.37 -22.82
C GLY A 974 27.83 -22.24 -22.51
N LEU A 975 28.19 -21.52 -21.45
CA LEU A 975 29.57 -21.26 -21.05
C LEU A 975 30.03 -22.28 -19.98
N PRO A 976 31.05 -23.11 -20.25
CA PRO A 976 31.47 -24.18 -19.33
C PRO A 976 31.77 -23.71 -17.90
N THR A 977 32.42 -22.57 -17.75
CA THR A 977 32.78 -22.00 -16.44
C THR A 977 31.56 -21.69 -15.57
N TYR A 978 30.46 -21.22 -16.16
CA TYR A 978 29.26 -20.78 -15.44
C TYR A 978 28.21 -21.87 -15.24
N ARG A 979 28.23 -22.91 -16.10
CA ARG A 979 27.16 -23.89 -16.23
C ARG A 979 26.71 -24.52 -14.92
N TYR A 980 27.64 -24.97 -14.08
CA TYR A 980 27.31 -25.60 -12.79
C TYR A 980 26.53 -24.66 -11.87
N HIS A 981 27.06 -23.46 -11.66
CA HIS A 981 26.53 -22.46 -10.74
C HIS A 981 25.18 -21.90 -11.19
N VAL A 982 25.04 -21.63 -12.49
CA VAL A 982 23.78 -21.16 -13.09
C VAL A 982 22.72 -22.25 -13.01
N LEU A 983 23.06 -23.49 -13.36
CA LEU A 983 22.11 -24.60 -13.30
C LEU A 983 21.67 -24.89 -11.86
N LEU A 984 22.57 -24.80 -10.89
CA LEU A 984 22.23 -24.95 -9.47
C LEU A 984 21.24 -23.87 -9.00
N GLY A 985 21.46 -22.61 -9.37
CA GLY A 985 20.53 -21.52 -9.07
C GLY A 985 19.17 -21.71 -9.75
N LEU A 986 19.16 -22.10 -11.03
CA LEU A 986 17.94 -22.39 -11.79
C LEU A 986 17.14 -23.53 -11.15
N VAL A 987 17.78 -24.63 -10.78
CA VAL A 987 17.14 -25.77 -10.09
C VAL A 987 16.34 -25.33 -8.86
N VAL A 988 16.92 -24.45 -8.03
CA VAL A 988 16.25 -23.91 -6.84
C VAL A 988 15.08 -22.98 -7.20
N SER A 989 15.14 -22.32 -8.36
CA SER A 989 14.06 -21.46 -8.90
C SER A 989 12.90 -22.25 -9.49
N LEU A 990 13.18 -23.23 -10.35
CA LEU A 990 12.17 -24.07 -11.00
C LEU A 990 11.40 -24.92 -9.98
N GLY A 991 12.09 -25.48 -8.99
CA GLY A 991 11.45 -26.26 -7.93
C GLY A 991 10.91 -25.43 -6.74
N GLY A 992 10.85 -24.11 -6.89
CA GLY A 992 10.38 -23.16 -5.88
C GLY A 992 8.87 -23.23 -5.60
N LEU A 993 8.33 -22.15 -5.01
CA LEU A 993 6.90 -22.00 -4.71
C LEU A 993 6.22 -20.87 -5.49
N THR A 994 6.99 -19.88 -5.97
CA THR A 994 6.46 -18.69 -6.64
C THR A 994 6.13 -19.01 -8.10
N GLU A 995 4.84 -19.03 -8.45
CA GLU A 995 4.36 -19.44 -9.78
C GLU A 995 5.01 -18.68 -10.93
N SER A 996 5.15 -17.35 -10.83
CA SER A 996 5.79 -16.54 -11.88
C SER A 996 7.26 -16.91 -12.09
N THR A 997 8.00 -17.11 -11.01
CA THR A 997 9.39 -17.56 -11.02
C THR A 997 9.51 -18.95 -11.63
N ILE A 998 8.68 -19.91 -11.20
CA ILE A 998 8.63 -21.26 -11.77
C ILE A 998 8.33 -21.19 -13.27
N ARG A 999 7.24 -20.53 -13.67
CA ARG A 999 6.83 -20.41 -15.08
C ARG A 999 7.95 -19.86 -15.97
N HIS A 1000 8.55 -18.72 -15.60
CA HIS A 1000 9.53 -18.06 -16.45
C HIS A 1000 10.91 -18.73 -16.41
N SER A 1001 11.33 -19.29 -15.27
CA SER A 1001 12.57 -20.08 -15.20
C SER A 1001 12.45 -21.39 -15.98
N THR A 1002 11.32 -22.09 -15.85
CA THR A 1002 11.01 -23.31 -16.61
C THR A 1002 10.96 -23.04 -18.11
N GLN A 1003 10.21 -22.03 -18.54
CA GLN A 1003 10.14 -21.64 -19.95
C GLN A 1003 11.53 -21.31 -20.51
N SER A 1004 12.31 -20.49 -19.80
CA SER A 1004 13.65 -20.09 -20.25
C SER A 1004 14.59 -21.29 -20.34
N LEU A 1005 14.54 -22.21 -19.37
CA LEU A 1005 15.32 -23.44 -19.39
C LEU A 1005 14.95 -24.31 -20.59
N PHE A 1006 13.66 -24.48 -20.87
CA PHE A 1006 13.21 -25.29 -22.00
C PHE A 1006 13.54 -24.67 -23.36
N GLU A 1007 13.46 -23.35 -23.50
CA GLU A 1007 13.93 -22.65 -24.69
C GLU A 1007 15.42 -22.91 -24.95
N TYR A 1008 16.24 -22.87 -23.89
CA TYR A 1008 17.66 -23.22 -23.98
C TYR A 1008 17.88 -24.71 -24.32
N MET A 1009 17.18 -25.62 -23.62
CA MET A 1009 17.31 -27.06 -23.86
C MET A 1009 16.89 -27.46 -25.27
N LYS A 1010 15.80 -26.88 -25.79
CA LYS A 1010 15.38 -27.06 -27.19
C LYS A 1010 16.47 -26.62 -28.17
N GLY A 1011 17.22 -25.57 -27.85
CA GLY A 1011 18.35 -25.09 -28.66
C GLY A 1011 19.52 -26.06 -28.71
N ILE A 1012 19.76 -26.84 -27.66
CA ILE A 1012 20.86 -27.82 -27.57
C ILE A 1012 20.42 -29.27 -27.76
N GLN A 1013 19.12 -29.55 -27.86
CA GLN A 1013 18.57 -30.91 -27.91
C GLN A 1013 19.14 -31.71 -29.08
N SER A 1014 19.44 -31.07 -30.21
CA SER A 1014 20.03 -31.71 -31.40
C SER A 1014 21.57 -31.78 -31.39
N ASP A 1015 22.22 -31.26 -30.36
CA ASP A 1015 23.68 -31.30 -30.16
C ASP A 1015 24.02 -32.27 -29.02
N PRO A 1016 24.46 -33.52 -29.33
CA PRO A 1016 24.77 -34.53 -28.32
C PRO A 1016 25.87 -34.10 -27.35
N GLN A 1017 26.83 -33.28 -27.79
CA GLN A 1017 27.93 -32.83 -26.94
C GLN A 1017 27.47 -31.77 -25.94
N ALA A 1018 26.66 -30.80 -26.40
CA ALA A 1018 26.08 -29.78 -25.53
C ALA A 1018 25.09 -30.40 -24.54
N LEU A 1019 24.22 -31.30 -25.01
CA LEU A 1019 23.25 -32.01 -24.17
C LEU A 1019 23.95 -32.92 -23.15
N GLY A 1020 25.00 -33.63 -23.55
CA GLY A 1020 25.83 -34.44 -22.65
C GLY A 1020 26.56 -33.61 -21.59
N SER A 1021 27.03 -32.42 -21.96
CA SER A 1021 27.65 -31.48 -21.00
C SER A 1021 26.63 -30.93 -19.99
N PHE A 1022 25.42 -30.60 -20.45
CA PHE A 1022 24.32 -30.16 -19.60
C PHE A 1022 23.88 -31.27 -18.64
N SER A 1023 23.61 -32.47 -19.15
CA SER A 1023 23.14 -33.61 -18.36
C SER A 1023 24.18 -34.09 -17.35
N GLY A 1024 25.47 -34.10 -17.74
CA GLY A 1024 26.58 -34.37 -16.82
C GLY A 1024 26.66 -33.37 -15.67
N THR A 1025 26.42 -32.08 -15.94
CA THR A 1025 26.38 -31.03 -14.92
C THR A 1025 25.18 -31.19 -13.99
N LEU A 1026 24.00 -31.51 -14.53
CA LEU A 1026 22.79 -31.77 -13.75
C LEU A 1026 22.99 -32.93 -12.76
N LEU A 1027 23.62 -34.01 -13.22
CA LEU A 1027 23.96 -35.17 -12.38
C LEU A 1027 25.02 -34.85 -11.34
N GLN A 1028 26.01 -34.01 -11.68
CA GLN A 1028 27.02 -33.53 -10.73
C GLN A 1028 26.36 -32.73 -9.60
N ILE A 1029 25.46 -31.80 -9.93
CA ILE A 1029 24.70 -31.02 -8.94
C ILE A 1029 23.91 -31.94 -8.00
N PHE A 1030 23.26 -32.97 -8.55
CA PHE A 1030 22.53 -33.93 -7.74
C PHE A 1030 23.46 -34.69 -6.80
N GLU A 1031 24.57 -35.21 -7.31
CA GLU A 1031 25.56 -35.96 -6.54
C GLU A 1031 26.17 -35.15 -5.39
N ASP A 1032 26.54 -33.89 -5.67
CA ASP A 1032 27.11 -32.96 -4.68
C ASP A 1032 26.09 -32.55 -3.59
N ASN A 1033 24.79 -32.58 -3.90
CA ASN A 1033 23.72 -32.15 -3.01
C ASN A 1033 22.82 -33.29 -2.53
N LEU A 1034 23.34 -34.53 -2.52
CA LEU A 1034 22.62 -35.66 -1.93
C LEU A 1034 22.28 -35.37 -0.46
N LEU A 1035 21.03 -35.61 -0.10
CA LEU A 1035 20.44 -35.39 1.22
C LEU A 1035 20.40 -33.90 1.65
N ASN A 1036 20.77 -32.96 0.78
CA ASN A 1036 20.58 -31.54 0.99
C ASN A 1036 19.21 -31.11 0.45
N GLU A 1037 18.18 -31.16 1.31
CA GLU A 1037 16.78 -30.97 0.90
C GLU A 1037 16.52 -29.61 0.23
N ARG A 1038 17.33 -28.59 0.55
CA ARG A 1038 17.28 -27.26 -0.07
C ARG A 1038 17.44 -27.32 -1.59
N VAL A 1039 18.25 -28.27 -2.07
CA VAL A 1039 18.58 -28.44 -3.49
C VAL A 1039 17.93 -29.70 -4.04
N SER A 1040 18.00 -30.83 -3.32
CA SER A 1040 17.54 -32.12 -3.83
C SER A 1040 16.02 -32.16 -4.08
N VAL A 1041 15.20 -31.52 -3.25
CA VAL A 1041 13.73 -31.49 -3.48
C VAL A 1041 13.37 -30.62 -4.70
N PRO A 1042 13.85 -29.36 -4.83
CA PRO A 1042 13.66 -28.59 -6.05
C PRO A 1042 14.23 -29.27 -7.30
N LEU A 1043 15.35 -29.98 -7.16
CA LEU A 1043 15.97 -30.74 -8.25
C LEU A 1043 15.09 -31.87 -8.74
N LEU A 1044 14.44 -32.63 -7.84
CA LEU A 1044 13.49 -33.67 -8.24
C LEU A 1044 12.31 -33.08 -9.03
N LYS A 1045 11.77 -31.92 -8.62
CA LYS A 1045 10.72 -31.22 -9.38
C LYS A 1045 11.22 -30.70 -10.73
N THR A 1046 12.47 -30.24 -10.78
CA THR A 1046 13.11 -29.81 -12.03
C THR A 1046 13.26 -30.99 -12.98
N LEU A 1047 13.70 -32.15 -12.47
CA LEU A 1047 13.85 -33.38 -13.24
C LEU A 1047 12.52 -33.88 -13.80
N ASP A 1048 11.45 -33.86 -12.99
CA ASP A 1048 10.09 -34.14 -13.43
C ASP A 1048 9.72 -33.26 -14.64
N HIS A 1049 9.79 -31.94 -14.48
CA HIS A 1049 9.52 -31.00 -15.57
C HIS A 1049 10.37 -31.25 -16.84
N VAL A 1050 11.68 -31.46 -16.70
CA VAL A 1050 12.58 -31.65 -17.84
C VAL A 1050 12.31 -32.98 -18.56
N LEU A 1051 11.96 -34.04 -17.82
CA LEU A 1051 11.64 -35.34 -18.40
C LEU A 1051 10.27 -35.34 -19.09
N THR A 1052 9.23 -34.77 -18.46
CA THR A 1052 7.89 -34.69 -19.04
C THR A 1052 7.86 -33.91 -20.36
N HIS A 1053 8.74 -32.91 -20.52
CA HIS A 1053 8.84 -32.11 -21.75
C HIS A 1053 9.71 -32.75 -22.85
N GLY A 1054 10.15 -34.01 -22.68
CA GLY A 1054 10.94 -34.73 -23.69
C GLY A 1054 12.33 -34.14 -23.96
N CYS A 1055 12.87 -33.37 -23.01
CA CYS A 1055 14.15 -32.68 -23.23
C CYS A 1055 15.34 -33.65 -23.38
N PHE A 1056 15.17 -34.92 -22.98
CA PHE A 1056 16.16 -35.99 -23.09
C PHE A 1056 15.74 -37.10 -24.06
N ASP A 1057 14.81 -36.85 -24.99
CA ASP A 1057 14.29 -37.86 -25.95
C ASP A 1057 15.40 -38.61 -26.71
N ILE A 1058 16.52 -37.96 -27.04
CA ILE A 1058 17.64 -38.64 -27.71
C ILE A 1058 18.20 -39.79 -26.86
N PHE A 1059 18.22 -39.65 -25.53
CA PHE A 1059 18.72 -40.67 -24.61
C PHE A 1059 17.76 -41.85 -24.46
N THR A 1060 16.51 -41.76 -24.92
CA THR A 1060 15.57 -42.91 -24.90
C THR A 1060 15.79 -43.89 -26.04
N THR A 1061 16.63 -43.53 -27.04
CA THR A 1061 16.97 -44.40 -28.18
C THR A 1061 18.03 -45.46 -27.86
N GLU A 1062 18.76 -45.31 -26.75
CA GLU A 1062 19.79 -46.24 -26.28
C GLU A 1062 19.30 -46.96 -25.03
N GLU A 1063 19.37 -48.30 -25.03
CA GLU A 1063 19.07 -49.10 -23.86
C GLU A 1063 20.07 -48.79 -22.73
N ASP A 1064 19.56 -48.53 -21.53
CA ASP A 1064 20.38 -48.22 -20.35
C ASP A 1064 21.40 -47.09 -20.54
N HIS A 1065 20.98 -46.03 -21.24
CA HIS A 1065 21.82 -44.85 -21.47
C HIS A 1065 22.47 -44.35 -20.15
N PRO A 1066 23.79 -44.06 -20.13
CA PRO A 1066 24.54 -43.78 -18.88
C PRO A 1066 23.95 -42.68 -17.99
N PHE A 1067 23.34 -41.65 -18.60
CA PHE A 1067 22.63 -40.60 -17.86
C PHE A 1067 21.48 -41.18 -17.02
N ALA A 1068 20.64 -42.02 -17.61
CA ALA A 1068 19.46 -42.58 -16.96
C ALA A 1068 19.85 -43.56 -15.86
N VAL A 1069 20.90 -44.35 -16.06
CA VAL A 1069 21.47 -45.26 -15.04
C VAL A 1069 21.97 -44.46 -13.83
N LYS A 1070 22.74 -43.40 -14.05
CA LYS A 1070 23.26 -42.56 -12.95
C LYS A 1070 22.13 -41.80 -12.24
N LEU A 1071 21.16 -41.25 -13.00
CA LEU A 1071 19.99 -40.58 -12.44
C LEU A 1071 19.19 -41.51 -11.51
N LEU A 1072 18.93 -42.74 -11.96
CA LEU A 1072 18.20 -43.75 -11.19
C LEU A 1072 18.91 -44.04 -9.86
N ALA A 1073 20.23 -44.22 -9.91
CA ALA A 1073 21.03 -44.50 -8.72
C ALA A 1073 20.97 -43.35 -7.70
N LEU A 1074 21.03 -42.10 -8.17
CA LEU A 1074 20.93 -40.90 -7.34
C LEU A 1074 19.53 -40.73 -6.74
N CYS A 1075 18.47 -40.86 -7.54
CA CYS A 1075 17.08 -40.84 -7.06
C CYS A 1075 16.85 -41.90 -5.98
N LYS A 1076 17.28 -43.14 -6.22
CA LYS A 1076 17.19 -44.23 -5.24
C LYS A 1076 17.93 -43.90 -3.95
N LYS A 1077 19.11 -43.28 -4.03
CA LYS A 1077 19.89 -42.88 -2.85
C LYS A 1077 19.21 -41.75 -2.07
N GLU A 1078 18.61 -40.78 -2.77
CA GLU A 1078 17.94 -39.62 -2.17
C GLU A 1078 16.64 -39.99 -1.44
N ILE A 1079 15.82 -40.86 -2.04
CA ILE A 1079 14.52 -41.25 -1.45
C ILE A 1079 14.63 -42.39 -0.43
N LYS A 1080 15.77 -43.09 -0.36
CA LYS A 1080 15.97 -44.24 0.53
C LYS A 1080 15.70 -43.86 1.99
N ASN A 1081 14.71 -44.52 2.59
CA ASN A 1081 14.28 -44.29 3.98
C ASN A 1081 13.82 -42.86 4.31
N SER A 1082 13.57 -42.02 3.29
CA SER A 1082 13.05 -40.66 3.52
C SER A 1082 11.67 -40.72 4.18
N LYS A 1083 11.41 -39.76 5.07
CA LYS A 1083 10.09 -39.49 5.67
C LYS A 1083 9.48 -38.17 5.18
N ASP A 1084 10.22 -37.41 4.38
CA ASP A 1084 9.72 -36.16 3.79
C ASP A 1084 8.73 -36.49 2.67
N ILE A 1085 7.47 -36.12 2.88
CA ILE A 1085 6.38 -36.37 1.93
C ILE A 1085 6.64 -35.62 0.62
N GLN A 1086 7.11 -34.38 0.64
CA GLN A 1086 7.32 -33.60 -0.59
C GLN A 1086 8.46 -34.19 -1.44
N LYS A 1087 9.55 -34.59 -0.78
CA LYS A 1087 10.65 -35.31 -1.42
C LYS A 1087 10.18 -36.63 -2.04
N LEU A 1088 9.38 -37.41 -1.32
CA LEU A 1088 8.83 -38.66 -1.83
C LEU A 1088 7.90 -38.42 -3.02
N LEU A 1089 6.99 -37.44 -2.95
CA LEU A 1089 6.08 -37.11 -4.05
C LEU A 1089 6.84 -36.66 -5.31
N SER A 1090 7.85 -35.80 -5.16
CA SER A 1090 8.70 -35.37 -6.28
C SER A 1090 9.51 -36.54 -6.84
N GLY A 1091 9.95 -37.46 -5.98
CA GLY A 1091 10.64 -38.68 -6.39
C GLY A 1091 9.75 -39.65 -7.19
N ILE A 1092 8.47 -39.81 -6.81
CA ILE A 1092 7.50 -40.62 -7.57
C ILE A 1092 7.38 -40.09 -8.99
N ALA A 1093 7.19 -38.78 -9.16
CA ALA A 1093 7.04 -38.14 -10.46
C ALA A 1093 8.26 -38.43 -11.35
N VAL A 1094 9.48 -38.26 -10.82
CA VAL A 1094 10.71 -38.61 -11.54
C VAL A 1094 10.77 -40.10 -11.90
N PHE A 1095 10.42 -41.03 -10.99
CA PHE A 1095 10.43 -42.45 -11.32
C PHE A 1095 9.39 -42.82 -12.39
N CYS A 1096 8.23 -42.19 -12.36
CA CYS A 1096 7.19 -42.32 -13.40
C CYS A 1096 7.73 -41.88 -14.75
N GLU A 1097 8.32 -40.70 -14.82
CA GLU A 1097 8.94 -40.20 -16.04
C GLU A 1097 10.12 -41.05 -16.53
N MET A 1098 10.91 -41.63 -15.63
CA MET A 1098 12.03 -42.50 -15.98
C MET A 1098 11.62 -43.83 -16.64
N VAL A 1099 10.33 -44.19 -16.63
CA VAL A 1099 9.80 -45.38 -17.34
C VAL A 1099 10.04 -45.29 -18.86
N GLN A 1100 10.15 -44.08 -19.40
CA GLN A 1100 10.43 -43.85 -20.83
C GLN A 1100 11.78 -44.42 -21.30
N PHE A 1101 12.79 -44.52 -20.43
CA PHE A 1101 14.12 -45.04 -20.78
C PHE A 1101 14.12 -46.58 -20.87
N PRO A 1102 14.45 -47.20 -22.01
CA PRO A 1102 14.42 -48.65 -22.16
C PRO A 1102 15.51 -49.36 -21.35
N GLY A 1103 15.32 -50.67 -21.15
CA GLY A 1103 16.29 -51.55 -20.49
C GLY A 1103 16.06 -51.79 -19.00
N ASP A 1104 17.14 -52.03 -18.27
CA ASP A 1104 17.14 -52.20 -16.82
C ASP A 1104 16.67 -50.95 -16.07
N VAL A 1105 16.89 -49.76 -16.62
CA VAL A 1105 16.40 -48.49 -16.03
C VAL A 1105 14.87 -48.52 -15.86
N ARG A 1106 14.12 -48.84 -16.92
CA ARG A 1106 12.65 -49.00 -16.89
C ARG A 1106 12.23 -49.99 -15.81
N ARG A 1107 12.84 -51.18 -15.82
CA ARG A 1107 12.52 -52.27 -14.89
C ARG A 1107 12.74 -51.85 -13.44
N GLN A 1108 13.83 -51.13 -13.17
CA GLN A 1108 14.17 -50.65 -11.84
C GLN A 1108 13.31 -49.47 -11.38
N ALA A 1109 12.93 -48.56 -12.28
CA ALA A 1109 12.01 -47.47 -11.98
C ALA A 1109 10.62 -48.00 -11.59
N LEU A 1110 10.07 -48.92 -12.39
CA LEU A 1110 8.82 -49.64 -12.06
C LEU A 1110 8.94 -50.39 -10.73
N LEU A 1111 10.08 -51.02 -10.45
CA LEU A 1111 10.32 -51.66 -9.15
C LEU A 1111 10.30 -50.65 -7.98
N GLN A 1112 10.86 -49.46 -8.15
CA GLN A 1112 10.79 -48.41 -7.12
C GLN A 1112 9.35 -47.92 -6.90
N LEU A 1113 8.59 -47.71 -7.97
CA LEU A 1113 7.16 -47.34 -7.87
C LEU A 1113 6.36 -48.44 -7.14
N CYS A 1114 6.61 -49.72 -7.45
CA CYS A 1114 6.01 -50.84 -6.74
C CYS A 1114 6.40 -50.91 -5.25
N LEU A 1115 7.60 -50.45 -4.86
CA LEU A 1115 7.97 -50.31 -3.45
C LEU A 1115 7.15 -49.19 -2.78
N LEU A 1116 6.93 -48.07 -3.47
CA LEU A 1116 6.20 -46.90 -2.97
C LEU A 1116 4.68 -47.15 -2.84
N LEU A 1117 4.11 -48.04 -3.65
CA LEU A 1117 2.73 -48.54 -3.47
C LEU A 1117 2.50 -49.25 -2.12
N CYS A 1118 3.57 -49.74 -1.48
CA CYS A 1118 3.52 -50.30 -0.13
C CYS A 1118 4.15 -49.37 0.93
N HIS A 1119 4.28 -48.07 0.66
CA HIS A 1119 4.86 -47.13 1.61
C HIS A 1119 4.00 -46.96 2.87
N ARG A 1120 4.62 -46.59 4.00
CA ARG A 1120 3.93 -46.44 5.29
C ARG A 1120 2.84 -45.36 5.30
N PHE A 1121 2.96 -44.36 4.41
CA PHE A 1121 2.04 -43.22 4.34
C PHE A 1121 0.98 -43.47 3.26
N PRO A 1122 -0.33 -43.49 3.61
CA PRO A 1122 -1.41 -43.69 2.64
C PRO A 1122 -1.39 -42.71 1.46
N LEU A 1123 -1.06 -41.44 1.71
CA LEU A 1123 -0.95 -40.41 0.67
C LEU A 1123 0.07 -40.76 -0.42
N ILE A 1124 1.22 -41.30 -0.02
CA ILE A 1124 2.28 -41.72 -0.96
C ILE A 1124 1.78 -42.87 -1.82
N ARG A 1125 1.10 -43.86 -1.23
CA ARG A 1125 0.54 -45.01 -1.95
C ARG A 1125 -0.49 -44.58 -2.99
N LYS A 1126 -1.46 -43.76 -2.59
CA LYS A 1126 -2.52 -43.24 -3.47
C LYS A 1126 -1.93 -42.43 -4.63
N THR A 1127 -1.01 -41.52 -4.33
CA THR A 1127 -0.37 -40.69 -5.37
C THR A 1127 0.49 -41.52 -6.32
N THR A 1128 1.23 -42.50 -5.80
CA THR A 1128 1.99 -43.45 -6.63
C THR A 1128 1.06 -44.20 -7.59
N ALA A 1129 -0.07 -44.73 -7.10
CA ALA A 1129 -1.01 -45.45 -7.95
C ALA A 1129 -1.61 -44.57 -9.05
N SER A 1130 -2.02 -43.34 -8.72
CA SER A 1130 -2.55 -42.39 -9.70
C SER A 1130 -1.52 -41.98 -10.75
N GLN A 1131 -0.29 -41.66 -10.35
CA GLN A 1131 0.75 -41.28 -11.31
C GLN A 1131 1.22 -42.46 -12.17
N VAL A 1132 1.35 -43.67 -11.60
CA VAL A 1132 1.65 -44.88 -12.38
C VAL A 1132 0.56 -45.16 -13.41
N TYR A 1133 -0.72 -44.99 -13.03
CA TYR A 1133 -1.84 -45.12 -13.96
C TYR A 1133 -1.70 -44.16 -15.14
N GLU A 1134 -1.47 -42.87 -14.88
CA GLU A 1134 -1.28 -41.84 -15.93
C GLU A 1134 -0.03 -42.11 -16.79
N THR A 1135 1.06 -42.58 -16.17
CA THR A 1135 2.31 -42.92 -16.85
C THR A 1135 2.12 -44.06 -17.85
N LEU A 1136 1.42 -45.13 -17.45
CA LEU A 1136 1.20 -46.29 -18.30
C LEU A 1136 0.19 -46.03 -19.43
N LEU A 1137 -0.72 -45.07 -19.24
CA LEU A 1137 -1.55 -44.57 -20.33
C LEU A 1137 -0.75 -43.74 -21.34
N THR A 1138 0.23 -42.96 -20.87
CA THR A 1138 1.08 -42.12 -21.71
C THR A 1138 2.10 -42.94 -22.50
N TYR A 1139 2.75 -43.92 -21.85
CA TYR A 1139 3.74 -44.82 -22.45
C TYR A 1139 3.17 -46.24 -22.60
N SER A 1140 2.21 -46.40 -23.51
CA SER A 1140 1.48 -47.66 -23.71
C SER A 1140 2.34 -48.80 -24.26
N ASP A 1141 3.55 -48.51 -24.76
CA ASP A 1141 4.55 -49.47 -25.22
C ASP A 1141 5.29 -50.18 -24.06
N VAL A 1142 5.10 -49.72 -22.83
CA VAL A 1142 5.77 -50.26 -21.63
C VAL A 1142 5.21 -51.63 -21.22
N VAL A 1143 3.92 -51.85 -21.46
CA VAL A 1143 3.16 -53.03 -21.02
C VAL A 1143 2.52 -53.69 -22.23
N GLY A 1144 2.50 -55.03 -22.27
CA GLY A 1144 1.81 -55.76 -23.35
C GLY A 1144 0.34 -55.36 -23.45
N ALA A 1145 -0.16 -55.17 -24.66
CA ALA A 1145 -1.56 -54.77 -24.89
C ALA A 1145 -2.58 -55.76 -24.31
N ASP A 1146 -2.16 -57.01 -24.09
CA ASP A 1146 -2.94 -58.08 -23.47
C ASP A 1146 -3.12 -57.94 -21.95
N VAL A 1147 -2.21 -57.24 -21.27
CA VAL A 1147 -2.22 -57.05 -19.80
C VAL A 1147 -2.50 -55.61 -19.37
N LEU A 1148 -2.49 -54.64 -20.28
CA LEU A 1148 -2.71 -53.22 -19.94
C LEU A 1148 -4.06 -52.98 -19.24
N ASP A 1149 -5.16 -53.55 -19.74
CA ASP A 1149 -6.50 -53.41 -19.13
C ASP A 1149 -6.53 -53.95 -17.69
N GLU A 1150 -5.85 -55.08 -17.44
CA GLU A 1150 -5.76 -55.66 -16.10
C GLU A 1150 -4.91 -54.78 -15.16
N VAL A 1151 -3.79 -54.25 -15.65
CA VAL A 1151 -2.93 -53.33 -14.89
C VAL A 1151 -3.67 -52.06 -14.49
N VAL A 1152 -4.37 -51.44 -15.46
CA VAL A 1152 -5.20 -50.24 -15.28
C VAL A 1152 -6.29 -50.51 -14.24
N THR A 1153 -6.97 -51.66 -14.32
CA THR A 1153 -8.00 -52.09 -13.35
C THR A 1153 -7.43 -52.27 -11.95
N VAL A 1154 -6.26 -52.91 -11.80
CA VAL A 1154 -5.61 -53.09 -10.48
C VAL A 1154 -5.27 -51.74 -9.87
N LEU A 1155 -4.77 -50.78 -10.67
CA LEU A 1155 -4.41 -49.44 -10.19
C LEU A 1155 -5.64 -48.61 -9.80
N SER A 1156 -6.77 -48.73 -10.53
CA SER A 1156 -8.00 -47.96 -10.24
C SER A 1156 -8.82 -48.54 -9.09
N ASP A 1157 -9.00 -49.86 -9.05
CA ASP A 1157 -9.99 -50.51 -8.18
C ASP A 1157 -9.43 -50.85 -6.78
N THR A 1158 -8.09 -50.88 -6.65
CA THR A 1158 -7.45 -51.12 -5.36
C THR A 1158 -7.57 -49.89 -4.47
N ALA A 1159 -8.13 -50.06 -3.27
CA ALA A 1159 -8.06 -49.05 -2.21
C ALA A 1159 -6.63 -48.95 -1.65
N TRP A 1160 -5.78 -48.13 -2.27
CA TRP A 1160 -4.35 -47.98 -1.92
C TRP A 1160 -4.10 -47.38 -0.53
N ASP A 1161 -5.13 -46.86 0.13
CA ASP A 1161 -5.11 -46.41 1.51
C ASP A 1161 -5.44 -47.50 2.54
N ALA A 1162 -5.87 -48.69 2.10
CA ALA A 1162 -6.17 -49.84 2.96
C ALA A 1162 -4.94 -50.37 3.74
N GLU A 1163 -5.15 -51.37 4.59
CA GLU A 1163 -4.07 -52.02 5.34
C GLU A 1163 -3.00 -52.61 4.42
N LEU A 1164 -1.74 -52.55 4.86
CA LEU A 1164 -0.59 -53.01 4.06
C LEU A 1164 -0.69 -54.48 3.65
N ALA A 1165 -1.39 -55.32 4.41
CA ALA A 1165 -1.62 -56.72 4.03
C ALA A 1165 -2.39 -56.84 2.71
N VAL A 1166 -3.50 -56.12 2.58
CA VAL A 1166 -4.35 -56.09 1.38
C VAL A 1166 -3.61 -55.46 0.20
N VAL A 1167 -2.97 -54.32 0.45
CA VAL A 1167 -2.23 -53.58 -0.60
C VAL A 1167 -1.05 -54.38 -1.14
N ARG A 1168 -0.36 -55.18 -0.30
CA ARG A 1168 0.78 -56.01 -0.73
C ARG A 1168 0.38 -57.10 -1.73
N GLU A 1169 -0.79 -57.70 -1.58
CA GLU A 1169 -1.28 -58.70 -2.52
C GLU A 1169 -1.53 -58.09 -3.91
N GLN A 1170 -2.22 -56.95 -3.95
CA GLN A 1170 -2.48 -56.24 -5.21
C GLN A 1170 -1.20 -55.72 -5.86
N ARG A 1171 -0.27 -55.18 -5.06
CA ARG A 1171 1.06 -54.77 -5.55
C ARG A 1171 1.86 -55.95 -6.10
N ASN A 1172 1.81 -57.13 -5.49
CA ASN A 1172 2.50 -58.32 -6.01
C ASN A 1172 1.91 -58.78 -7.34
N ARG A 1173 0.57 -58.77 -7.48
CA ARG A 1173 -0.11 -59.01 -8.76
C ARG A 1173 0.34 -58.00 -9.81
N LEU A 1174 0.41 -56.72 -9.46
CA LEU A 1174 0.92 -55.67 -10.35
C LEU A 1174 2.38 -55.90 -10.76
N CYS A 1175 3.25 -56.34 -9.84
CA CYS A 1175 4.64 -56.70 -10.17
C CYS A 1175 4.72 -57.81 -11.23
N ASP A 1176 3.88 -58.85 -11.10
CA ASP A 1176 3.85 -59.96 -12.06
C ASP A 1176 3.39 -59.50 -13.45
N LEU A 1177 2.34 -58.66 -13.50
CA LEU A 1177 1.82 -58.09 -14.75
C LEU A 1177 2.83 -57.16 -15.45
N LEU A 1178 3.59 -56.39 -14.68
CA LEU A 1178 4.63 -55.49 -15.19
C LEU A 1178 5.98 -56.18 -15.49
N GLY A 1179 6.12 -57.48 -15.20
CA GLY A 1179 7.38 -58.21 -15.40
C GLY A 1179 8.53 -57.75 -14.49
N VAL A 1180 8.23 -57.19 -13.31
CA VAL A 1180 9.22 -56.77 -12.32
C VAL A 1180 9.26 -57.75 -11.13
N PRO A 1181 10.43 -58.01 -10.53
CA PRO A 1181 10.52 -58.94 -9.41
C PRO A 1181 9.69 -58.44 -8.23
N ARG A 1182 8.92 -59.31 -7.57
CA ARG A 1182 8.19 -58.94 -6.34
C ARG A 1182 9.18 -58.51 -5.24
N PRO A 1183 9.09 -57.29 -4.69
CA PRO A 1183 9.82 -56.94 -3.47
C PRO A 1183 9.61 -57.95 -2.33
N GLN A 1184 10.71 -58.53 -1.85
CA GLN A 1184 10.74 -59.45 -0.71
C GLN A 1184 10.88 -58.66 0.60
N LEU A 1185 10.19 -59.11 1.65
CA LEU A 1185 10.41 -58.59 3.00
C LEU A 1185 11.80 -59.04 3.46
N VAL A 1186 12.72 -58.10 3.67
CA VAL A 1186 13.93 -58.38 4.43
C VAL A 1186 13.50 -58.52 5.90
N PRO A 1187 13.63 -59.70 6.53
CA PRO A 1187 13.29 -59.84 7.95
C PRO A 1187 14.17 -58.87 8.75
N GLN A 1188 13.55 -58.02 9.57
CA GLN A 1188 14.28 -57.15 10.49
C GLN A 1188 15.15 -58.04 11.41
N PRO A 1189 16.47 -57.82 11.50
CA PRO A 1189 17.26 -58.52 12.50
C PRO A 1189 16.80 -58.03 13.88
N GLY A 1190 16.10 -58.88 14.64
CA GLY A 1190 15.75 -58.61 16.04
C GLY A 1190 14.26 -58.54 16.40
N ALA A 1191 13.35 -59.06 15.59
CA ALA A 1191 11.98 -59.34 16.04
C ALA A 1191 11.75 -60.85 16.23
N CYS A 1192 12.54 -61.44 17.13
CA CYS A 1192 12.20 -62.63 17.93
C CYS A 1192 12.50 -62.28 19.38
#